data_AF-A0A800DG73-F1
#
_entry.id   AF-A0A800DG73-F1
#
_cell.length_a   1.000
_cell.length_b   1.000
_cell.length_c   1.000
_cell.angle_alpha   90.00
_cell.angle_beta   90.00
_cell.angle_gamma   90.00
#
_symmetry.space_group_name_H-M   'P 1'
#
loop_
_entity.id
_entity.type
_entity.pdbx_description
1 polymer ?
#
loop_
_entity_poly.entity_id
_entity_poly.type
_entity_poly.pdbx_seq_one_letter_code
_entity_poly.pdbx_strand_id
1 'polypeptide(L)'
;MGPLRSVWSALKVGLAVGFVVTVGIGAGVVASVKETVPEIGDLSNYRPPEATKIYSRDGVLLAKVYRENREYVPLEKIPDELKWATVAIEDERFYRHKGLDPEGIARALWRNLKARRIVEGGSTITQQLARVLFLTRKRTIGRKLQEAFLAVELERRLSKDEILELYLNTVYYGRGAYGVQAAALTYFGKPVWKLNLAECALIAAIPKAPSRYNPIDNPEAARRRRNLVLDKMAELGYITYERAEEAKREPLKVRKPPAAGYRSWRAPYFVRYVLKWLMRKFGPEVVYKGGLRVYTTLDYRLQRIAWRAVKWGIKRLKRRRADEGALVALNPYTGEILALVGGVDFLRNQYCCATQARRQPGSAFKPIVYATALEMGDTPASIVEDSPVTYKGARGRPWRPRNYDGKHRGKITYQTALELSINVAAVKVCAKVGPERVIRMARRLGIRSPLDPYLPIALGSEEVTLLELASAYEAFLNQGRRAEPACVLRVEDSEGRTLYKFHPEVEQVLSPKTAEGMRQMLVGVILRGTGRRARLPWPAAGKTGTTSNYTDAWFIGFSRELLAGVWVGRRDHKPMWRVVGGFGAAPIWRRFMLEAVPIVRDYVKPPPGITFPTAKPSGPPKEEVERPEEGTIRVVICEDSGLLATPYCPHKVEREFPRGKEPR
;
A
#
# COMPACT_ATOMS: atom_id res chain seq x y z
N MET A 1 36.83 43.49 -74.61
CA MET A 1 36.63 42.39 -73.62
C MET A 1 36.79 42.85 -72.14
N GLY A 2 36.53 44.12 -71.80
CA GLY A 2 36.66 44.63 -70.41
C GLY A 2 35.47 44.41 -69.45
N PRO A 3 34.19 44.47 -69.88
CA PRO A 3 33.07 44.49 -68.93
C PRO A 3 32.66 43.12 -68.38
N LEU A 4 32.99 42.01 -69.07
CA LEU A 4 32.68 40.66 -68.57
C LEU A 4 33.59 40.25 -67.40
N ARG A 5 34.86 40.68 -67.36
CA ARG A 5 35.77 40.30 -66.27
C ARG A 5 35.40 40.91 -64.91
N SER A 6 34.81 42.11 -64.89
CA SER A 6 34.39 42.78 -63.64
C SER A 6 33.10 42.19 -63.06
N VAL A 7 32.19 41.68 -63.90
CA VAL A 7 30.97 40.99 -63.45
C VAL A 7 31.34 39.66 -62.78
N TRP A 8 32.30 38.92 -63.34
CA TRP A 8 32.76 37.65 -62.76
C TRP A 8 33.57 37.84 -61.47
N SER A 9 34.35 38.92 -61.32
CA SER A 9 35.03 39.22 -60.07
C SER A 9 34.06 39.66 -58.98
N ALA A 10 33.05 40.48 -59.31
CA ALA A 10 31.98 40.86 -58.40
C ALA A 10 31.15 39.64 -57.93
N LEU A 11 30.89 38.68 -58.83
CA LEU A 11 30.21 37.43 -58.49
C LEU A 11 31.03 36.56 -57.53
N LYS A 12 32.35 36.44 -57.76
CA LYS A 12 33.28 35.70 -56.90
C LYS A 12 33.39 36.33 -55.51
N VAL A 13 33.48 37.66 -55.43
CA VAL A 13 33.49 38.38 -54.15
C VAL A 13 32.15 38.23 -53.43
N GLY A 14 31.02 38.35 -54.15
CA GLY A 14 29.69 38.11 -53.59
C GLY A 14 29.51 36.69 -53.05
N LEU A 15 30.01 35.67 -53.75
CA LEU A 15 30.02 34.27 -53.30
C LEU A 15 30.93 34.07 -52.08
N ALA A 16 32.11 34.69 -52.06
CA ALA A 16 33.05 34.59 -50.93
C ALA A 16 32.51 35.28 -49.67
N VAL A 17 31.94 36.49 -49.80
CA VAL A 17 31.28 37.20 -48.71
C VAL A 17 30.06 36.41 -48.23
N GLY A 18 29.25 35.89 -49.15
CA GLY A 18 28.13 35.00 -48.82
C GLY A 18 28.58 33.75 -48.05
N PHE A 19 29.70 33.13 -48.44
CA PHE A 19 30.27 31.98 -47.75
C PHE A 19 30.74 32.33 -46.34
N VAL A 20 31.49 33.43 -46.17
CA VAL A 20 31.96 33.88 -44.85
C VAL A 20 30.81 34.25 -43.92
N VAL A 21 29.79 34.93 -44.42
CA VAL A 21 28.57 35.25 -43.64
C VAL A 21 27.84 33.97 -43.24
N THR A 22 27.73 32.99 -44.14
CA THR A 22 27.08 31.71 -43.85
C THR A 22 27.86 30.89 -42.81
N VAL A 23 29.19 30.86 -42.92
CA VAL A 23 30.08 30.20 -41.95
C VAL A 23 30.04 30.92 -40.60
N GLY A 24 30.03 32.26 -40.57
CA GLY A 24 29.92 33.06 -39.36
C GLY A 24 28.58 32.88 -38.64
N ILE A 25 27.47 32.88 -39.38
CA ILE A 25 26.14 32.57 -38.85
C ILE A 25 26.12 31.12 -38.32
N GLY A 26 26.69 30.17 -39.06
CA GLY A 26 26.79 28.77 -38.63
C GLY A 26 27.59 28.61 -37.33
N ALA A 27 28.74 29.26 -37.23
CA ALA A 27 29.59 29.25 -36.04
C ALA A 27 28.91 29.90 -34.83
N GLY A 28 28.23 31.05 -35.04
CA GLY A 28 27.45 31.72 -33.98
C GLY A 28 26.28 30.87 -33.49
N VAL A 29 25.58 30.17 -34.38
CA VAL A 29 24.51 29.22 -34.02
C VAL A 29 25.07 28.04 -33.20
N VAL A 30 26.21 27.47 -33.62
CA VAL A 30 26.85 26.37 -32.88
C VAL A 30 27.32 26.82 -31.49
N ALA A 31 27.93 27.99 -31.38
CA ALA A 31 28.37 28.55 -30.10
C ALA A 31 27.18 28.81 -29.14
N SER A 32 26.10 29.42 -29.64
CA SER A 32 24.88 29.67 -28.88
C SER A 32 24.19 28.36 -28.44
N VAL A 33 24.20 27.34 -29.30
CA VAL A 33 23.68 26.01 -28.95
C VAL A 33 24.55 25.35 -27.88
N LYS A 34 25.88 25.45 -27.97
CA LYS A 34 26.80 24.84 -27.00
C LYS A 34 26.60 25.37 -25.58
N GLU A 35 26.34 26.66 -25.41
CA GLU A 35 26.06 27.27 -24.09
C GLU A 35 24.70 26.89 -23.51
N THR A 36 23.75 26.45 -24.35
CA THR A 36 22.36 26.17 -23.93
C THR A 36 22.03 24.68 -23.87
N VAL A 37 22.95 23.81 -24.29
CA VAL A 37 22.79 22.35 -24.31
C VAL A 37 23.36 21.75 -23.01
N PRO A 38 22.64 20.81 -22.35
CA PRO A 38 23.16 20.14 -21.16
C PRO A 38 24.45 19.36 -21.46
N GLU A 39 25.38 19.31 -20.49
CA GLU A 39 26.56 18.45 -20.62
C GLU A 39 26.17 16.98 -20.78
N ILE A 40 26.77 16.32 -21.77
CA ILE A 40 26.65 14.88 -21.97
C ILE A 40 27.71 14.21 -21.08
N GLY A 41 27.25 13.61 -19.98
CA GLY A 41 28.09 12.74 -19.15
C GLY A 41 28.48 11.44 -19.87
N ASP A 42 29.20 10.53 -19.20
CA ASP A 42 29.49 9.22 -19.77
C ASP A 42 28.19 8.40 -19.90
N LEU A 43 27.79 8.11 -21.14
CA LEU A 43 26.60 7.35 -21.47
C LEU A 43 26.88 5.87 -21.76
N SER A 44 28.16 5.46 -21.84
CA SER A 44 28.52 4.06 -22.10
C SER A 44 27.97 3.10 -21.04
N ASN A 45 27.79 3.60 -19.80
CA ASN A 45 27.17 2.88 -18.69
C ASN A 45 25.77 3.41 -18.30
N TYR A 46 25.15 4.26 -19.13
CA TYR A 46 23.85 4.83 -18.81
C TYR A 46 22.76 3.75 -18.84
N ARG A 47 22.22 3.43 -17.66
CA ARG A 47 21.05 2.56 -17.52
C ARG A 47 19.79 3.40 -17.35
N PRO A 48 18.74 3.17 -18.15
CA PRO A 48 17.47 3.87 -17.98
C PRO A 48 16.89 3.67 -16.57
N PRO A 49 16.16 4.65 -16.03
CA PRO A 49 15.49 4.53 -14.74
C PRO A 49 14.65 3.25 -14.64
N GLU A 50 14.86 2.45 -13.61
CA GLU A 50 14.11 1.22 -13.38
C GLU A 50 13.02 1.41 -12.32
N ALA A 51 11.92 0.65 -12.49
CA ALA A 51 10.85 0.62 -11.51
C ALA A 51 11.30 -0.04 -10.20
N THR A 52 11.04 0.62 -9.08
CA THR A 52 11.17 0.01 -7.74
C THR A 52 10.16 -1.12 -7.59
N LYS A 53 10.63 -2.29 -7.14
CA LYS A 53 9.84 -3.50 -6.93
C LYS A 53 9.75 -3.76 -5.43
N ILE A 54 8.52 -3.82 -4.91
CA ILE A 54 8.24 -4.08 -3.49
C ILE A 54 7.73 -5.50 -3.35
N TYR A 55 8.39 -6.30 -2.53
CA TYR A 55 8.10 -7.71 -2.28
C TYR A 55 7.64 -7.95 -0.84
N SER A 56 6.73 -8.89 -0.65
CA SER A 56 6.42 -9.46 0.65
C SER A 56 7.56 -10.36 1.14
N ARG A 57 7.56 -10.73 2.42
CA ARG A 57 8.56 -11.64 3.00
C ARG A 57 8.53 -13.03 2.36
N ASP A 58 7.35 -13.46 1.90
CA ASP A 58 7.12 -14.71 1.16
C ASP A 58 7.38 -14.58 -0.36
N GLY A 59 8.12 -13.53 -0.78
CA GLY A 59 8.62 -13.37 -2.16
C GLY A 59 7.59 -12.85 -3.17
N VAL A 60 6.39 -12.49 -2.73
CA VAL A 60 5.33 -12.02 -3.62
C VAL A 60 5.57 -10.57 -4.01
N LEU A 61 5.62 -10.27 -5.32
CA LEU A 61 5.64 -8.90 -5.81
C LEU A 61 4.33 -8.18 -5.44
N LEU A 62 4.42 -7.22 -4.52
CA LEU A 62 3.31 -6.42 -4.03
C LEU A 62 3.01 -5.24 -4.95
N ALA A 63 4.05 -4.55 -5.42
CA ALA A 63 3.89 -3.39 -6.29
C ALA A 63 5.14 -3.13 -7.13
N LYS A 64 4.91 -2.56 -8.32
CA LYS A 64 5.92 -1.84 -9.10
C LYS A 64 5.63 -0.34 -8.98
N VAL A 65 6.66 0.44 -8.68
CA VAL A 65 6.58 1.87 -8.40
C VAL A 65 7.56 2.60 -9.31
N TYR A 66 7.02 3.51 -10.13
CA TYR A 66 7.77 4.21 -11.16
C TYR A 66 7.08 5.52 -11.50
N ARG A 67 7.86 6.49 -12.03
CA ARG A 67 7.29 7.61 -12.78
C ARG A 67 6.98 7.22 -14.22
N GLU A 68 7.84 6.40 -14.82
CA GLU A 68 7.75 5.91 -16.19
C GLU A 68 8.02 4.40 -16.17
N ASN A 69 7.14 3.57 -16.75
CA ASN A 69 7.30 2.11 -16.70
C ASN A 69 8.38 1.69 -17.71
N ARG A 70 9.61 1.56 -17.24
CA ARG A 70 10.78 1.11 -18.00
C ARG A 70 11.30 -0.21 -17.44
N GLU A 71 11.71 -1.10 -18.35
CA GLU A 71 12.39 -2.35 -18.03
C GLU A 71 13.51 -2.53 -19.07
N TYR A 72 14.76 -2.47 -18.63
CA TYR A 72 15.91 -2.55 -19.51
C TYR A 72 16.07 -3.96 -20.09
N VAL A 73 16.40 -4.04 -21.38
CA VAL A 73 16.77 -5.28 -22.07
C VAL A 73 17.98 -5.02 -22.98
N PRO A 74 19.05 -5.83 -22.87
CA PRO A 74 20.19 -5.75 -23.77
C PRO A 74 19.78 -6.00 -25.23
N LEU A 75 20.45 -5.35 -26.18
CA LEU A 75 20.14 -5.40 -27.61
C LEU A 75 20.18 -6.82 -28.17
N GLU A 76 21.06 -7.68 -27.64
CA GLU A 76 21.20 -9.07 -28.06
C GLU A 76 19.95 -9.91 -27.75
N LYS A 77 19.18 -9.50 -26.72
CA LYS A 77 17.90 -10.13 -26.38
C LYS A 77 16.71 -9.55 -27.14
N ILE A 78 16.92 -8.49 -27.92
CA ILE A 78 15.86 -7.92 -28.77
C ILE A 78 15.86 -8.68 -30.11
N PRO A 79 14.72 -9.20 -30.59
CA PRO A 79 14.65 -9.87 -31.90
C PRO A 79 15.15 -8.96 -33.03
N ASP A 80 15.89 -9.53 -33.97
CA ASP A 80 16.41 -8.78 -35.11
C ASP A 80 15.27 -8.21 -35.97
N GLU A 81 14.13 -8.92 -36.08
CA GLU A 81 12.94 -8.39 -36.73
C GLU A 81 12.46 -7.07 -36.11
N LEU A 82 12.59 -6.88 -34.80
CA LEU A 82 12.20 -5.62 -34.15
C LEU A 82 13.23 -4.51 -34.40
N LYS A 83 14.53 -4.85 -34.41
CA LYS A 83 15.59 -3.92 -34.77
C LYS A 83 15.40 -3.42 -36.20
N TRP A 84 15.24 -4.36 -37.15
CA TRP A 84 14.99 -4.07 -38.56
C TRP A 84 13.69 -3.30 -38.79
N ALA A 85 12.58 -3.70 -38.14
CA ALA A 85 11.32 -2.99 -38.23
C ALA A 85 11.45 -1.52 -37.79
N THR A 86 12.19 -1.27 -36.72
CA THR A 86 12.41 0.08 -36.18
C THR A 86 13.27 0.90 -37.12
N VAL A 87 14.40 0.35 -37.58
CA VAL A 87 15.29 1.02 -38.55
C VAL A 87 14.55 1.32 -39.85
N ALA A 88 13.83 0.34 -40.41
CA ALA A 88 13.10 0.49 -41.67
C ALA A 88 12.06 1.61 -41.66
N ILE A 89 11.37 1.84 -40.53
CA ILE A 89 10.29 2.82 -40.46
C ILE A 89 10.69 4.18 -39.88
N GLU A 90 11.68 4.22 -38.98
CA GLU A 90 12.12 5.47 -38.33
C GLU A 90 13.33 6.10 -39.04
N ASP A 91 14.28 5.31 -39.55
CA ASP A 91 15.54 5.79 -40.13
C ASP A 91 16.20 4.74 -41.05
N GLU A 92 15.73 4.62 -42.29
CA GLU A 92 16.14 3.59 -43.26
C GLU A 92 17.66 3.53 -43.55
N ARG A 93 18.40 4.62 -43.28
CA ARG A 93 19.85 4.73 -43.48
C ARG A 93 20.62 4.88 -42.18
N PHE A 94 20.01 4.47 -41.06
CA PHE A 94 20.58 4.61 -39.73
C PHE A 94 22.06 4.21 -39.64
N TYR A 95 22.43 3.06 -40.21
CA TYR A 95 23.81 2.55 -40.17
C TYR A 95 24.77 3.22 -41.17
N ARG A 96 24.29 4.06 -42.09
CA ARG A 96 25.10 4.69 -43.14
C ARG A 96 25.51 6.13 -42.83
N HIS A 97 24.74 6.85 -42.01
CA HIS A 97 24.99 8.25 -41.68
C HIS A 97 25.64 8.43 -40.30
N LYS A 98 26.11 9.65 -39.98
CA LYS A 98 26.72 10.00 -38.68
C LYS A 98 25.96 11.14 -37.99
N GLY A 99 24.92 10.79 -37.24
CA GLY A 99 24.07 11.68 -36.43
C GLY A 99 22.96 12.37 -37.22
N LEU A 100 23.33 12.98 -38.35
CA LEU A 100 22.42 13.60 -39.31
C LEU A 100 22.44 12.83 -40.62
N ASP A 101 21.30 12.78 -41.32
CA ASP A 101 21.17 12.22 -42.67
C ASP A 101 20.99 13.36 -43.69
N PRO A 102 22.06 13.88 -44.32
CA PRO A 102 21.96 14.98 -45.28
C PRO A 102 21.09 14.63 -46.49
N GLU A 103 21.23 13.41 -47.00
CA GLU A 103 20.39 12.92 -48.10
C GLU A 103 18.92 12.81 -47.66
N GLY A 104 18.66 12.45 -46.41
CA GLY A 104 17.32 12.27 -45.86
C GLY A 104 16.62 13.59 -45.66
N ILE A 105 17.38 14.59 -45.20
CA ILE A 105 16.94 15.98 -45.09
C ILE A 105 16.62 16.54 -46.49
N ALA A 106 17.50 16.35 -47.47
CA ALA A 106 17.28 16.83 -48.84
C ALA A 106 16.04 16.18 -49.48
N ARG A 107 15.89 14.86 -49.36
CA ARG A 107 14.72 14.11 -49.84
C ARG A 107 13.42 14.56 -49.18
N ALA A 108 13.43 14.74 -47.86
CA ALA A 108 12.25 15.21 -47.13
C ALA A 108 11.87 16.65 -47.52
N LEU A 109 12.87 17.54 -47.70
CA LEU A 109 12.65 18.91 -48.15
C LEU A 109 12.00 18.94 -49.54
N TRP A 110 12.54 18.17 -50.50
CA TRP A 110 12.00 18.07 -51.87
C TRP A 110 10.55 17.57 -51.88
N ARG A 111 10.24 16.50 -51.12
CA ARG A 111 8.87 15.96 -51.02
C ARG A 111 7.90 16.92 -50.33
N ASN A 112 8.34 17.63 -49.29
CA ASN A 112 7.49 18.60 -48.60
C ASN A 112 7.20 19.84 -49.46
N LEU A 113 8.18 20.30 -50.26
CA LEU A 113 8.01 21.36 -51.26
C LEU A 113 6.99 20.94 -52.33
N LYS A 114 7.14 19.73 -52.89
CA LYS A 114 6.21 19.19 -53.90
C LYS A 114 4.78 19.05 -53.37
N ALA A 115 4.62 18.63 -52.11
CA ALA A 115 3.31 18.37 -51.51
C ALA A 115 2.67 19.60 -50.85
N ARG A 116 3.38 20.74 -50.76
CA ARG A 116 2.97 21.97 -50.04
C ARG A 116 2.50 21.74 -48.59
N ARG A 117 2.91 20.62 -47.99
CA ARG A 117 2.62 20.23 -46.60
C ARG A 117 3.71 19.30 -46.10
N ILE A 118 3.85 19.17 -44.79
CA ILE A 118 4.79 18.21 -44.19
C ILE A 118 4.24 16.79 -44.39
N VAL A 119 4.84 16.04 -45.32
CA VAL A 119 4.48 14.65 -45.64
C VAL A 119 5.47 13.68 -45.02
N GLU A 120 6.76 14.04 -45.01
CA GLU A 120 7.85 13.19 -44.53
C GLU A 120 8.78 13.98 -43.61
N GLY A 121 9.23 13.33 -42.53
CA GLY A 121 10.14 13.92 -41.56
C GLY A 121 11.54 13.35 -41.73
N GLY A 122 12.54 14.20 -41.95
CA GLY A 122 13.95 13.79 -42.08
C GLY A 122 14.70 13.71 -40.76
N SER A 123 14.07 13.24 -39.67
CA SER A 123 14.73 13.13 -38.36
C SER A 123 15.29 11.73 -38.13
N THR A 124 16.56 11.63 -37.73
CA THR A 124 17.25 10.35 -37.48
C THR A 124 16.89 9.75 -36.13
N ILE A 125 17.12 8.45 -35.94
CA ILE A 125 16.94 7.78 -34.63
C ILE A 125 17.74 8.50 -33.54
N THR A 126 18.98 8.90 -33.83
CA THR A 126 19.86 9.61 -32.89
C THR A 126 19.32 10.98 -32.51
N GLN A 127 18.74 11.73 -33.45
CA GLN A 127 18.04 12.99 -33.13
C GLN A 127 16.82 12.75 -32.24
N GLN A 128 16.07 11.67 -32.49
CA GLN A 128 14.93 11.32 -31.64
C GLN A 128 15.38 10.92 -30.23
N LEU A 129 16.49 10.18 -30.10
CA LEU A 129 17.08 9.82 -28.82
C LEU A 129 17.54 11.07 -28.05
N ALA A 130 18.30 11.96 -28.70
CA ALA A 130 18.74 13.22 -28.11
C ALA A 130 17.57 14.05 -27.56
N ARG A 131 16.48 14.13 -28.34
CA ARG A 131 15.25 14.81 -27.93
C ARG A 131 14.63 14.19 -26.68
N VAL A 132 14.64 12.87 -26.57
CA VAL A 132 14.00 12.15 -25.45
C VAL A 132 14.85 12.24 -24.17
N LEU A 133 16.17 12.21 -24.29
CA LEU A 133 17.08 12.21 -23.14
C LEU A 133 17.33 13.61 -22.55
N PHE A 134 17.54 14.63 -23.40
CA PHE A 134 18.12 15.90 -22.95
C PHE A 134 17.21 17.13 -23.11
N LEU A 135 16.19 17.05 -23.96
CA LEU A 135 15.46 18.24 -24.40
C LEU A 135 13.99 18.25 -23.96
N THR A 136 13.46 19.46 -23.81
CA THR A 136 12.04 19.65 -23.50
C THR A 136 11.15 19.39 -24.73
N ARG A 137 9.85 19.14 -24.51
CA ARG A 137 8.90 18.81 -25.60
C ARG A 137 8.49 19.99 -26.50
N LYS A 138 8.89 21.24 -26.19
CA LYS A 138 8.43 22.44 -26.93
C LYS A 138 9.00 22.51 -28.35
N ARG A 139 8.17 22.52 -29.39
CA ARG A 139 8.62 22.58 -30.79
C ARG A 139 9.08 23.99 -31.20
N THR A 140 10.38 24.25 -31.06
CA THR A 140 11.04 25.49 -31.54
C THR A 140 12.19 25.16 -32.50
N ILE A 141 12.55 26.09 -33.38
CA ILE A 141 13.71 25.95 -34.29
C ILE A 141 15.02 25.80 -33.49
N GLY A 142 15.21 26.59 -32.43
CA GLY A 142 16.38 26.48 -31.53
C GLY A 142 16.56 25.06 -30.97
N ARG A 143 15.51 24.47 -30.38
CA ARG A 143 15.53 23.07 -29.95
C ARG A 143 15.91 22.09 -31.07
N LYS A 144 15.50 22.32 -32.33
CA LYS A 144 15.84 21.41 -33.43
C LYS A 144 17.33 21.48 -33.78
N LEU A 145 17.96 22.64 -33.62
CA LEU A 145 19.42 22.80 -33.72
C LEU A 145 20.13 22.10 -32.55
N GLN A 146 19.59 22.20 -31.33
CA GLN A 146 20.08 21.45 -30.16
C GLN A 146 20.01 19.93 -30.38
N GLU A 147 18.91 19.40 -30.95
CA GLU A 147 18.78 17.98 -31.33
C GLU A 147 19.87 17.55 -32.31
N ALA A 148 20.16 18.38 -33.32
CA ALA A 148 21.15 18.09 -34.35
C ALA A 148 22.57 18.04 -33.76
N PHE A 149 22.91 19.03 -32.93
CA PHE A 149 24.20 19.08 -32.24
C PHE A 149 24.40 17.87 -31.31
N LEU A 150 23.41 17.61 -30.44
CA LEU A 150 23.44 16.47 -29.52
C LEU A 150 23.50 15.13 -30.27
N ALA A 151 22.81 14.99 -31.41
CA ALA A 151 22.87 13.76 -32.20
C ALA A 151 24.28 13.49 -32.73
N VAL A 152 24.96 14.51 -33.26
CA VAL A 152 26.36 14.37 -33.72
C VAL A 152 27.28 14.01 -32.55
N GLU A 153 27.09 14.62 -31.39
CA GLU A 153 27.92 14.34 -30.22
C GLU A 153 27.67 12.94 -29.63
N LEU A 154 26.42 12.46 -29.65
CA LEU A 154 26.11 11.08 -29.24
C LEU A 154 26.80 10.05 -30.14
N GLU A 155 26.78 10.22 -31.46
CA GLU A 155 27.43 9.28 -32.38
C GLU A 155 28.96 9.33 -32.39
N ARG A 156 29.56 10.37 -31.80
CA ARG A 156 31.01 10.41 -31.56
C ARG A 156 31.42 9.53 -30.38
N ARG A 157 30.49 9.29 -29.45
CA ARG A 157 30.76 8.61 -28.17
C ARG A 157 30.19 7.21 -28.10
N LEU A 158 29.15 6.93 -28.88
CA LEU A 158 28.42 5.66 -28.88
C LEU A 158 28.39 5.07 -30.28
N SER A 159 28.50 3.75 -30.35
CA SER A 159 28.27 2.96 -31.56
C SER A 159 26.80 3.00 -31.97
N LYS A 160 26.52 2.63 -33.23
CA LYS A 160 25.15 2.55 -33.75
C LYS A 160 24.28 1.58 -32.97
N ASP A 161 24.85 0.48 -32.52
CA ASP A 161 24.13 -0.52 -31.75
C ASP A 161 23.81 -0.02 -30.33
N GLU A 162 24.74 0.65 -29.66
CA GLU A 162 24.47 1.31 -28.37
C GLU A 162 23.38 2.39 -28.50
N ILE A 163 23.39 3.18 -29.58
CA ILE A 163 22.33 4.17 -29.85
C ILE A 163 20.98 3.49 -30.06
N LEU A 164 20.95 2.41 -30.85
CA LEU A 164 19.71 1.67 -31.11
C LEU A 164 19.18 1.01 -29.82
N GLU A 165 20.07 0.44 -29.00
CA GLU A 165 19.71 -0.13 -27.70
C GLU A 165 19.10 0.92 -26.78
N LEU A 166 19.77 2.06 -26.61
CA LEU A 166 19.27 3.17 -25.81
C LEU A 166 17.94 3.69 -26.33
N TYR A 167 17.79 3.83 -27.65
CA TYR A 167 16.54 4.24 -28.28
C TYR A 167 15.40 3.27 -27.96
N LEU A 168 15.61 1.97 -28.22
CA LEU A 168 14.61 0.92 -27.99
C LEU A 168 14.24 0.78 -26.51
N ASN A 169 15.14 1.10 -25.58
CA ASN A 169 14.87 1.07 -24.14
C ASN A 169 14.28 2.38 -23.57
N THR A 170 14.33 3.49 -24.31
CA THR A 170 13.95 4.81 -23.79
C THR A 170 12.62 5.33 -24.37
N VAL A 171 12.32 5.02 -25.63
CA VAL A 171 11.18 5.59 -26.35
C VAL A 171 9.83 5.23 -25.72
N TYR A 172 8.86 6.16 -25.79
CA TYR A 172 7.52 5.95 -25.28
C TYR A 172 6.63 5.20 -26.27
N TYR A 173 6.08 4.05 -25.84
CA TYR A 173 5.20 3.19 -26.63
C TYR A 173 3.73 3.29 -26.21
N GLY A 174 3.34 4.32 -25.44
CA GLY A 174 1.94 4.49 -24.99
C GLY A 174 1.61 3.70 -23.72
N ARG A 175 0.47 4.03 -23.10
CA ARG A 175 -0.04 3.37 -21.87
C ARG A 175 0.96 3.28 -20.71
N GLY A 176 1.87 4.25 -20.65
CA GLY A 176 2.89 4.33 -19.61
C GLY A 176 4.11 3.44 -19.86
N ALA A 177 4.16 2.69 -20.97
CA ALA A 177 5.29 1.85 -21.35
C ALA A 177 6.37 2.67 -22.05
N TYR A 178 7.55 2.69 -21.45
CA TYR A 178 8.76 3.29 -22.01
C TYR A 178 9.78 2.16 -22.21
N GLY A 179 10.26 2.01 -23.44
CA GLY A 179 11.10 0.90 -23.85
C GLY A 179 10.31 -0.33 -24.35
N VAL A 180 10.95 -1.10 -25.25
CA VAL A 180 10.34 -2.23 -25.97
C VAL A 180 9.93 -3.38 -25.05
N GLN A 181 10.67 -3.66 -23.99
CA GLN A 181 10.32 -4.73 -23.04
C GLN A 181 9.04 -4.39 -22.27
N ALA A 182 8.92 -3.15 -21.78
CA ALA A 182 7.69 -2.67 -21.15
C ALA A 182 6.52 -2.69 -22.14
N ALA A 183 6.75 -2.35 -23.41
CA ALA A 183 5.73 -2.39 -24.45
C ALA A 183 5.27 -3.82 -24.77
N ALA A 184 6.19 -4.77 -24.93
CA ALA A 184 5.90 -6.18 -25.18
C ALA A 184 5.03 -6.79 -24.06
N LEU A 185 5.40 -6.54 -22.79
CA LEU A 185 4.62 -6.98 -21.63
C LEU A 185 3.25 -6.28 -21.54
N THR A 186 3.17 -5.02 -21.96
CA THR A 186 1.92 -4.24 -21.92
C THR A 186 0.93 -4.72 -22.97
N TYR A 187 1.37 -4.91 -24.21
CA TYR A 187 0.49 -5.23 -25.34
C TYR A 187 0.30 -6.73 -25.56
N PHE A 188 1.29 -7.57 -25.25
CA PHE A 188 1.25 -9.01 -25.54
C PHE A 188 1.41 -9.89 -24.30
N GLY A 189 1.87 -9.34 -23.18
CA GLY A 189 2.04 -10.09 -21.93
C GLY A 189 3.18 -11.11 -21.95
N LYS A 190 4.09 -11.00 -22.93
CA LYS A 190 5.27 -11.84 -23.09
C LYS A 190 6.52 -10.97 -23.24
N PRO A 191 7.71 -11.47 -22.89
CA PRO A 191 8.94 -10.71 -23.03
C PRO A 191 9.29 -10.45 -24.50
N VAL A 192 10.11 -9.42 -24.75
CA VAL A 192 10.42 -8.93 -26.11
C VAL A 192 11.03 -10.01 -27.01
N TRP A 193 11.86 -10.91 -26.47
CA TRP A 193 12.48 -12.02 -27.22
C TRP A 193 11.49 -13.12 -27.66
N LYS A 194 10.22 -13.03 -27.27
CA LYS A 194 9.15 -13.96 -27.70
C LYS A 194 8.16 -13.32 -28.69
N LEU A 195 8.46 -12.12 -29.19
CA LEU A 195 7.63 -11.47 -30.19
C LEU A 195 7.82 -12.14 -31.57
N ASN A 196 6.74 -12.25 -32.34
CA ASN A 196 6.81 -12.64 -33.74
C ASN A 196 6.95 -11.41 -34.66
N LEU A 197 7.11 -11.64 -35.96
CA LEU A 197 7.31 -10.56 -36.94
C LEU A 197 6.16 -9.52 -36.94
N ALA A 198 4.90 -9.96 -36.92
CA ALA A 198 3.74 -9.06 -36.92
C ALA A 198 3.68 -8.20 -35.65
N GLU A 199 4.03 -8.77 -34.49
CA GLU A 199 4.11 -8.07 -33.21
C GLU A 199 5.31 -7.11 -33.16
N CYS A 200 6.47 -7.50 -33.70
CA CYS A 200 7.65 -6.63 -33.84
C CYS A 200 7.32 -5.40 -34.69
N ALA A 201 6.71 -5.61 -35.86
CA ALA A 201 6.25 -4.52 -36.72
C ALA A 201 5.21 -3.62 -36.04
N LEU A 202 4.34 -4.19 -35.21
CA LEU A 202 3.37 -3.41 -34.43
C LEU A 202 4.05 -2.55 -33.37
N ILE A 203 5.04 -3.08 -32.64
CA ILE A 203 5.79 -2.29 -31.65
C ILE A 203 6.55 -1.14 -32.32
N ALA A 204 7.23 -1.40 -33.45
CA ALA A 204 7.94 -0.39 -34.23
C ALA A 204 7.02 0.68 -34.83
N ALA A 205 5.74 0.37 -35.06
CA ALA A 205 4.76 1.31 -35.59
C ALA A 205 4.33 2.43 -34.60
N ILE A 206 4.46 2.18 -33.29
CA ILE A 206 3.86 3.02 -32.23
C ILE A 206 4.61 4.34 -31.97
N PRO A 207 5.95 4.39 -31.85
CA PRO A 207 6.72 5.58 -31.44
C PRO A 207 6.37 6.89 -32.13
N LYS A 208 6.10 6.86 -33.44
CA LYS A 208 5.75 8.06 -34.23
C LYS A 208 4.56 8.84 -33.66
N ALA A 209 3.56 8.14 -33.14
CA ALA A 209 2.38 8.74 -32.51
C ALA A 209 1.73 7.75 -31.54
N PRO A 210 2.24 7.60 -30.30
CA PRO A 210 1.89 6.48 -29.43
C PRO A 210 0.42 6.42 -29.03
N SER A 211 -0.26 7.57 -28.96
CA SER A 211 -1.70 7.65 -28.72
C SER A 211 -2.54 7.26 -29.96
N ARG A 212 -2.09 7.62 -31.17
CA ARG A 212 -2.82 7.37 -32.42
C ARG A 212 -2.69 5.93 -32.87
N TYR A 213 -1.50 5.35 -32.72
CA TYR A 213 -1.19 3.98 -33.13
C TYR A 213 -1.30 2.99 -31.97
N ASN A 214 -1.97 3.37 -30.87
CA ASN A 214 -2.24 2.46 -29.78
C ASN A 214 -3.17 1.33 -30.26
N PRO A 215 -2.75 0.06 -30.26
CA PRO A 215 -3.58 -1.02 -30.81
C PRO A 215 -4.78 -1.39 -29.94
N ILE A 216 -4.83 -0.94 -28.68
CA ILE A 216 -5.98 -1.15 -27.78
C ILE A 216 -7.02 -0.05 -27.99
N ASP A 217 -6.57 1.20 -28.09
CA ASP A 217 -7.46 2.36 -28.17
C ASP A 217 -7.85 2.69 -29.63
N ASN A 218 -7.00 2.35 -30.61
CA ASN A 218 -7.23 2.56 -32.06
C ASN A 218 -6.65 1.40 -32.91
N PRO A 219 -7.31 0.23 -32.92
CA PRO A 219 -6.81 -0.98 -33.57
C PRO A 219 -6.63 -0.81 -35.08
N GLU A 220 -7.52 -0.09 -35.75
CA GLU A 220 -7.47 0.10 -37.20
C GLU A 220 -6.28 0.97 -37.64
N ALA A 221 -6.02 2.07 -36.94
CA ALA A 221 -4.85 2.90 -37.23
C ALA A 221 -3.55 2.14 -36.94
N ALA A 222 -3.51 1.36 -35.87
CA ALA A 222 -2.37 0.53 -35.52
C ALA A 222 -2.11 -0.56 -36.57
N ARG A 223 -3.16 -1.23 -37.07
CA ARG A 223 -3.08 -2.24 -38.13
C ARG A 223 -2.49 -1.68 -39.42
N ARG A 224 -3.02 -0.55 -39.90
CA ARG A 224 -2.51 0.10 -41.12
C ARG A 224 -1.04 0.50 -40.97
N ARG A 225 -0.66 1.04 -39.80
CA ARG A 225 0.71 1.45 -39.54
C ARG A 225 1.67 0.26 -39.44
N ARG A 226 1.26 -0.83 -38.78
CA ARG A 226 2.02 -2.11 -38.77
C ARG A 226 2.24 -2.64 -40.18
N ASN A 227 1.20 -2.66 -41.02
CA ASN A 227 1.33 -3.16 -42.38
C ASN A 227 2.32 -2.33 -43.20
N LEU A 228 2.31 -1.00 -43.04
CA LEU A 228 3.31 -0.11 -43.64
C LEU A 228 4.74 -0.39 -43.16
N VAL A 229 4.93 -0.80 -41.89
CA VAL A 229 6.25 -1.23 -41.40
C VAL A 229 6.69 -2.50 -42.13
N LEU A 230 5.80 -3.49 -42.26
CA LEU A 230 6.09 -4.74 -42.98
C LEU A 230 6.43 -4.48 -44.46
N ASP A 231 5.69 -3.58 -45.13
CA ASP A 231 5.99 -3.14 -46.49
C ASP A 231 7.41 -2.56 -46.61
N LYS A 232 7.78 -1.67 -45.68
CA LYS A 232 9.10 -1.06 -45.65
C LYS A 232 10.21 -2.06 -45.38
N MET A 233 9.95 -3.06 -44.52
CA MET A 233 10.92 -4.13 -44.27
C MET A 233 11.17 -4.98 -45.52
N ALA A 234 10.12 -5.27 -46.30
CA ALA A 234 10.25 -6.01 -47.56
C ALA A 234 10.95 -5.20 -48.66
N GLU A 235 10.60 -3.92 -48.82
CA GLU A 235 11.23 -2.99 -49.78
C GLU A 235 12.74 -2.86 -49.55
N LEU A 236 13.17 -2.86 -48.29
CA LEU A 236 14.58 -2.76 -47.90
C LEU A 236 15.31 -4.12 -47.83
N GLY A 237 14.62 -5.23 -48.11
CA GLY A 237 15.20 -6.57 -48.15
C GLY A 237 15.45 -7.22 -46.78
N TYR A 238 14.89 -6.70 -45.69
CA TYR A 238 14.99 -7.32 -44.37
C TYR A 238 14.14 -8.59 -44.25
N ILE A 239 13.05 -8.68 -45.01
CA ILE A 239 12.16 -9.83 -45.12
C ILE A 239 11.74 -10.00 -46.59
N THR A 240 11.24 -11.18 -46.97
CA THR A 240 10.66 -11.38 -48.30
C THR A 240 9.25 -10.78 -48.37
N TYR A 241 8.78 -10.48 -49.59
CA TYR A 241 7.42 -9.98 -49.81
C TYR A 241 6.36 -10.98 -49.33
N GLU A 242 6.59 -12.29 -49.50
CA GLU A 242 5.68 -13.35 -49.06
C GLU A 242 5.54 -13.36 -47.53
N ARG A 243 6.67 -13.25 -46.82
CA ARG A 243 6.69 -13.21 -45.35
C ARG A 243 6.02 -11.94 -44.81
N ALA A 244 6.14 -10.82 -45.52
CA ALA A 244 5.42 -9.59 -45.20
C ALA A 244 3.90 -9.76 -45.34
N GLU A 245 3.43 -10.36 -46.44
CA GLU A 245 2.00 -10.63 -46.66
C GLU A 245 1.42 -11.62 -45.63
N GLU A 246 2.18 -12.66 -45.28
CA GLU A 246 1.79 -13.59 -44.21
C GLU A 246 1.62 -12.86 -42.88
N ALA A 247 2.60 -12.06 -42.46
CA ALA A 247 2.56 -11.30 -41.21
C ALA A 247 1.42 -10.24 -41.20
N LYS A 248 1.02 -9.69 -42.34
CA LYS A 248 -0.12 -8.76 -42.43
C LYS A 248 -1.45 -9.45 -42.12
N ARG A 249 -1.59 -10.72 -42.48
CA ARG A 249 -2.79 -11.53 -42.22
C ARG A 249 -2.96 -11.89 -40.75
N GLU A 250 -1.89 -11.85 -39.96
CA GLU A 250 -1.99 -12.07 -38.52
C GLU A 250 -2.89 -11.01 -37.85
N PRO A 251 -3.88 -11.44 -37.02
CA PRO A 251 -4.72 -10.50 -36.29
C PRO A 251 -3.94 -9.77 -35.21
N LEU A 252 -4.40 -8.57 -34.84
CA LEU A 252 -3.87 -7.83 -33.69
C LEU A 252 -4.27 -8.53 -32.38
N LYS A 253 -3.53 -9.56 -31.97
CA LYS A 253 -3.72 -10.27 -30.71
C LYS A 253 -3.17 -9.44 -29.54
N VAL A 254 -3.81 -8.32 -29.23
CA VAL A 254 -3.45 -7.50 -28.07
C VAL A 254 -4.16 -7.96 -26.80
N ARG A 255 -3.42 -8.00 -25.70
CA ARG A 255 -3.94 -8.36 -24.38
C ARG A 255 -4.85 -7.25 -23.87
N LYS A 256 -5.95 -7.63 -23.19
CA LYS A 256 -6.68 -6.68 -22.34
C LYS A 256 -5.68 -6.06 -21.35
N PRO A 257 -5.74 -4.74 -21.12
CA PRO A 257 -4.77 -4.09 -20.24
C PRO A 257 -4.82 -4.75 -18.85
N PRO A 258 -3.68 -5.16 -18.28
CA PRO A 258 -3.67 -5.45 -16.85
C PRO A 258 -4.10 -4.19 -16.11
N ALA A 259 -4.66 -4.36 -14.93
CA ALA A 259 -4.97 -3.22 -14.07
C ALA A 259 -3.69 -2.39 -13.89
N ALA A 260 -3.74 -1.08 -14.11
CA ALA A 260 -2.59 -0.18 -13.97
C ALA A 260 -2.67 0.63 -12.65
N GLY A 261 -1.54 1.19 -12.22
CA GLY A 261 -1.44 1.95 -10.97
C GLY A 261 -1.90 1.12 -9.76
N TYR A 262 -2.64 1.75 -8.84
CA TYR A 262 -3.11 1.12 -7.60
C TYR A 262 -3.90 -0.17 -7.79
N ARG A 263 -4.56 -0.36 -8.95
CA ARG A 263 -5.33 -1.57 -9.21
C ARG A 263 -4.45 -2.81 -9.40
N SER A 264 -3.17 -2.63 -9.74
CA SER A 264 -2.20 -3.73 -9.82
C SER A 264 -1.61 -4.12 -8.48
N TRP A 265 -1.71 -3.25 -7.47
CA TRP A 265 -1.03 -3.44 -6.20
C TRP A 265 -1.73 -4.47 -5.34
N ARG A 266 -0.93 -5.35 -4.76
CA ARG A 266 -1.34 -6.25 -3.69
C ARG A 266 -1.07 -5.56 -2.35
N ALA A 267 -1.99 -5.70 -1.40
CA ALA A 267 -1.90 -5.03 -0.10
C ALA A 267 -1.68 -3.50 -0.19
N PRO A 268 -2.50 -2.76 -0.95
CA PRO A 268 -2.18 -1.39 -1.34
C PRO A 268 -2.03 -0.40 -0.17
N TYR A 269 -2.74 -0.61 0.95
CA TYR A 269 -2.53 0.17 2.18
C TYR A 269 -1.11 0.00 2.76
N PHE A 270 -0.63 -1.24 2.82
CA PHE A 270 0.71 -1.55 3.30
C PHE A 270 1.78 -1.04 2.33
N VAL A 271 1.56 -1.20 1.02
CA VAL A 271 2.46 -0.63 -0.01
C VAL A 271 2.59 0.89 0.14
N ARG A 272 1.48 1.62 0.36
CA ARG A 272 1.53 3.07 0.63
C ARG A 272 2.31 3.39 1.91
N TYR A 273 2.14 2.59 2.95
CA TYR A 273 2.88 2.75 4.21
C TYR A 273 4.39 2.60 3.99
N VAL A 274 4.82 1.54 3.28
CA VAL A 274 6.21 1.31 2.88
C VAL A 274 6.73 2.43 1.99
N LEU A 275 5.94 2.89 1.02
CA LEU A 275 6.33 3.98 0.13
C LEU A 275 6.62 5.28 0.88
N LYS A 276 5.78 5.64 1.86
CA LYS A 276 6.03 6.82 2.69
C LYS A 276 7.33 6.67 3.48
N TRP A 277 7.61 5.46 4.00
CA TRP A 277 8.86 5.17 4.69
C TRP A 277 10.08 5.29 3.76
N LEU A 278 10.00 4.72 2.55
CA LEU A 278 11.05 4.78 1.53
C LEU A 278 11.33 6.22 1.10
N MET A 279 10.28 7.01 0.82
CA MET A 279 10.42 8.41 0.43
C MET A 279 11.11 9.24 1.51
N ARG A 280 10.80 8.99 2.79
CA ARG A 280 11.45 9.68 3.91
C ARG A 280 12.91 9.27 4.07
N LYS A 281 13.27 8.02 3.75
CA LYS A 281 14.62 7.49 3.98
C LYS A 281 15.59 7.72 2.81
N PHE A 282 15.11 7.58 1.57
CA PHE A 282 15.95 7.62 0.35
C PHE A 282 15.61 8.78 -0.60
N GLY A 283 14.53 9.51 -0.33
CA GLY A 283 14.04 10.58 -1.22
C GLY A 283 13.23 10.05 -2.42
N PRO A 284 12.39 10.90 -3.03
CA PRO A 284 11.48 10.49 -4.09
C PRO A 284 12.20 10.05 -5.38
N GLU A 285 13.29 10.71 -5.76
CA GLU A 285 13.99 10.39 -7.01
C GLU A 285 14.56 8.96 -7.01
N VAL A 286 15.26 8.56 -5.93
CA VAL A 286 15.77 7.19 -5.78
C VAL A 286 14.62 6.17 -5.78
N VAL A 287 13.51 6.48 -5.10
CA VAL A 287 12.36 5.57 -5.01
C VAL A 287 11.66 5.38 -6.35
N TYR A 288 11.55 6.42 -7.19
CA TYR A 288 10.82 6.33 -8.46
C TYR A 288 11.69 5.95 -9.67
N LYS A 289 13.02 6.10 -9.57
CA LYS A 289 13.96 5.92 -10.69
C LYS A 289 15.12 4.97 -10.40
N GLY A 290 15.43 4.69 -9.13
CA GLY A 290 16.62 3.96 -8.71
C GLY A 290 16.51 2.44 -8.79
N GLY A 291 15.40 1.88 -9.29
CA GLY A 291 15.28 0.42 -9.48
C GLY A 291 15.35 -0.41 -8.20
N LEU A 292 14.92 0.15 -7.05
CA LEU A 292 15.10 -0.51 -5.75
C LEU A 292 14.37 -1.86 -5.69
N ARG A 293 15.00 -2.85 -5.07
CA ARG A 293 14.33 -4.09 -4.65
C ARG A 293 14.09 -4.02 -3.14
N VAL A 294 12.82 -3.91 -2.77
CA VAL A 294 12.39 -3.69 -1.38
C VAL A 294 11.73 -4.95 -0.85
N TYR A 295 12.35 -5.59 0.14
CA TYR A 295 11.82 -6.75 0.83
C TYR A 295 11.17 -6.31 2.13
N THR A 296 9.87 -6.56 2.27
CA THR A 296 9.05 -6.04 3.37
C THR A 296 8.78 -7.10 4.45
N THR A 297 8.30 -6.65 5.60
CA THR A 297 7.90 -7.54 6.71
C THR A 297 6.58 -8.27 6.47
N LEU A 298 5.79 -7.86 5.47
CA LEU A 298 4.46 -8.38 5.23
C LEU A 298 4.50 -9.86 4.82
N ASP A 299 3.71 -10.72 5.47
CA ASP A 299 3.39 -12.05 4.95
C ASP A 299 2.11 -11.95 4.12
N TYR A 300 2.20 -12.18 2.80
CA TYR A 300 1.06 -11.99 1.92
C TYR A 300 -0.07 -13.00 2.17
N ARG A 301 0.25 -14.19 2.71
CA ARG A 301 -0.76 -15.17 3.12
C ARG A 301 -1.58 -14.62 4.29
N LEU A 302 -0.91 -14.09 5.32
CA LEU A 302 -1.59 -13.46 6.46
C LEU A 302 -2.39 -12.23 6.06
N GLN A 303 -1.84 -11.40 5.17
CA GLN A 303 -2.54 -10.23 4.65
C GLN A 303 -3.89 -10.59 4.00
N ARG A 304 -3.93 -11.69 3.22
CA ARG A 304 -5.17 -12.17 2.61
C ARG A 304 -6.16 -12.69 3.65
N ILE A 305 -5.69 -13.38 4.69
CA ILE A 305 -6.53 -13.83 5.81
C ILE A 305 -7.11 -12.62 6.54
N ALA A 306 -6.27 -11.64 6.89
CA ALA A 306 -6.68 -10.40 7.55
C ALA A 306 -7.74 -9.65 6.75
N TRP A 307 -7.52 -9.44 5.44
CA TRP A 307 -8.49 -8.77 4.58
C TRP A 307 -9.83 -9.52 4.52
N ARG A 308 -9.80 -10.85 4.38
CA ARG A 308 -11.03 -11.67 4.39
C ARG A 308 -11.77 -11.58 5.73
N ALA A 309 -11.05 -11.62 6.85
CA ALA A 309 -11.62 -11.52 8.19
C ALA A 309 -12.31 -10.16 8.42
N VAL A 310 -11.64 -9.06 8.06
CA VAL A 310 -12.21 -7.70 8.16
C VAL A 310 -13.43 -7.57 7.26
N LYS A 311 -13.32 -7.97 5.98
CA LYS A 311 -14.44 -7.91 5.02
C LYS A 311 -15.65 -8.72 5.48
N TRP A 312 -15.42 -9.93 6.01
CA TRP A 312 -16.46 -10.75 6.63
C TRP A 312 -17.13 -10.03 7.80
N GLY A 313 -16.33 -9.44 8.69
CA GLY A 313 -16.80 -8.71 9.87
C GLY A 313 -17.68 -7.53 9.52
N ILE A 314 -17.23 -6.69 8.58
CA ILE A 314 -17.99 -5.51 8.13
C ILE A 314 -19.27 -5.93 7.41
N LYS A 315 -19.23 -6.98 6.56
CA LYS A 315 -20.45 -7.52 5.93
C LYS A 315 -21.48 -7.96 6.98
N ARG A 316 -21.05 -8.66 8.04
CA ARG A 316 -21.91 -9.09 9.15
C ARG A 316 -22.51 -7.91 9.93
N LEU A 317 -21.76 -6.81 10.06
CA LEU A 317 -22.15 -5.63 10.84
C LEU A 317 -22.82 -4.53 10.00
N LYS A 318 -23.02 -4.74 8.69
CA LYS A 318 -23.63 -3.75 7.78
C LYS A 318 -25.00 -3.25 8.28
N ARG A 319 -25.86 -4.16 8.78
CA ARG A 319 -27.18 -3.81 9.36
C ARG A 319 -27.08 -2.98 10.65
N ARG A 320 -25.91 -2.97 11.29
CA ARG A 320 -25.61 -2.17 12.48
C ARG A 320 -24.91 -0.85 12.11
N ARG A 321 -24.94 -0.47 10.83
CA ARG A 321 -24.32 0.72 10.25
C ARG A 321 -22.79 0.75 10.31
N ALA A 322 -22.10 -0.34 10.63
CA ALA A 322 -20.64 -0.40 10.47
C ALA A 322 -20.30 -0.48 8.98
N ASP A 323 -19.42 0.40 8.51
CA ASP A 323 -19.03 0.48 7.09
C ASP A 323 -17.52 0.42 6.86
N GLU A 324 -16.72 0.42 7.93
CA GLU A 324 -15.26 0.38 7.85
C GLU A 324 -14.64 -0.47 8.96
N GLY A 325 -13.48 -1.05 8.67
CA GLY A 325 -12.70 -1.80 9.63
C GLY A 325 -11.22 -1.90 9.26
N ALA A 326 -10.39 -2.04 10.29
CA ALA A 326 -8.95 -2.14 10.16
C ALA A 326 -8.40 -3.29 11.00
N LEU A 327 -7.27 -3.85 10.56
CA LEU A 327 -6.55 -4.89 11.28
C LEU A 327 -5.05 -4.69 11.10
N VAL A 328 -4.30 -4.79 12.19
CA VAL A 328 -2.84 -4.88 12.18
C VAL A 328 -2.40 -6.14 12.90
N ALA A 329 -1.40 -6.83 12.36
CA ALA A 329 -0.78 -8.00 12.99
C ALA A 329 0.73 -7.79 13.05
N LEU A 330 1.30 -8.01 14.23
CA LEU A 330 2.69 -7.73 14.56
C LEU A 330 3.39 -8.99 15.05
N ASN A 331 4.66 -9.17 14.69
CA ASN A 331 5.56 -10.03 15.45
C ASN A 331 5.91 -9.29 16.76
N PRO A 332 5.46 -9.76 17.93
CA PRO A 332 5.60 -9.03 19.18
C PRO A 332 7.04 -8.99 19.72
N TYR A 333 7.96 -9.72 19.09
CA TYR A 333 9.36 -9.83 19.52
C TYR A 333 10.30 -8.95 18.71
N THR A 334 9.90 -8.56 17.51
CA THR A 334 10.73 -7.80 16.56
C THR A 334 10.05 -6.53 16.06
N GLY A 335 8.74 -6.36 16.29
CA GLY A 335 7.96 -5.22 15.79
C GLY A 335 7.59 -5.33 14.31
N GLU A 336 7.93 -6.43 13.64
CA GLU A 336 7.61 -6.61 12.22
C GLU A 336 6.09 -6.58 11.97
N ILE A 337 5.64 -5.71 11.07
CA ILE A 337 4.25 -5.66 10.63
C ILE A 337 4.01 -6.79 9.63
N LEU A 338 3.36 -7.87 10.09
CA LEU A 338 3.10 -9.06 9.29
C LEU A 338 1.83 -8.95 8.43
N ALA A 339 0.84 -8.17 8.88
CA ALA A 339 -0.36 -7.82 8.11
C ALA A 339 -0.87 -6.42 8.47
N LEU A 340 -1.38 -5.68 7.49
CA LEU A 340 -1.94 -4.35 7.64
C LEU A 340 -3.11 -4.13 6.68
N VAL A 341 -4.31 -4.07 7.24
CA VAL A 341 -5.56 -3.75 6.55
C VAL A 341 -6.02 -2.38 7.02
N GLY A 342 -5.98 -1.39 6.12
CA GLY A 342 -6.39 -0.01 6.42
C GLY A 342 -7.87 0.29 6.21
N GLY A 343 -8.60 -0.61 5.54
CA GLY A 343 -10.02 -0.46 5.22
C GLY A 343 -10.53 -1.57 4.30
N VAL A 344 -11.86 -1.62 4.08
CA VAL A 344 -12.52 -2.68 3.29
C VAL A 344 -12.38 -2.51 1.78
N ASP A 345 -12.21 -1.28 1.29
CA ASP A 345 -12.08 -0.94 -0.13
C ASP A 345 -11.08 0.19 -0.36
N PHE A 346 -9.88 -0.17 -0.81
CA PHE A 346 -8.80 0.77 -1.07
C PHE A 346 -9.06 1.69 -2.27
N LEU A 347 -9.72 1.20 -3.33
CA LEU A 347 -9.93 1.99 -4.53
C LEU A 347 -10.95 3.10 -4.29
N ARG A 348 -11.91 2.86 -3.39
CA ARG A 348 -12.86 3.86 -2.93
C ARG A 348 -12.28 4.81 -1.89
N ASN A 349 -11.46 4.31 -0.96
CA ASN A 349 -10.87 5.12 0.10
C ASN A 349 -9.42 4.68 0.33
N GLN A 350 -8.47 5.59 0.17
CA GLN A 350 -7.06 5.26 0.36
C GLN A 350 -6.55 5.63 1.76
N TYR A 351 -7.40 6.22 2.63
CA TYR A 351 -7.07 6.59 4.00
C TYR A 351 -6.93 5.33 4.87
N CYS A 352 -5.74 5.12 5.44
CA CYS A 352 -5.43 3.91 6.18
C CYS A 352 -5.87 4.04 7.64
N CYS A 353 -7.01 3.46 8.01
CA CYS A 353 -7.52 3.52 9.37
C CYS A 353 -6.61 2.81 10.40
N ALA A 354 -5.74 1.90 9.96
CA ALA A 354 -4.79 1.24 10.85
C ALA A 354 -3.67 2.17 11.36
N THR A 355 -3.25 3.15 10.56
CA THR A 355 -2.05 3.96 10.82
C THR A 355 -2.28 5.47 10.80
N GLN A 356 -3.42 5.93 10.29
CA GLN A 356 -3.73 7.35 10.13
C GLN A 356 -4.97 7.76 10.94
N ALA A 357 -5.97 6.88 11.10
CA ALA A 357 -7.14 7.19 11.90
C ALA A 357 -6.77 7.23 13.38
N ARG A 358 -6.79 8.44 13.94
CA ARG A 358 -6.85 8.63 15.38
C ARG A 358 -8.30 8.43 15.81
N ARG A 359 -8.52 7.49 16.72
CA ARG A 359 -9.85 7.10 17.21
C ARG A 359 -9.78 6.81 18.69
N GLN A 360 -10.87 7.06 19.40
CA GLN A 360 -10.96 6.76 20.82
C GLN A 360 -10.90 5.24 21.04
N PRO A 361 -9.89 4.72 21.75
CA PRO A 361 -9.73 3.29 22.01
C PRO A 361 -10.73 2.76 23.05
N GLY A 362 -11.35 3.67 23.82
CA GLY A 362 -12.25 3.31 24.90
C GLY A 362 -11.55 2.44 25.95
N SER A 363 -12.28 1.45 26.46
CA SER A 363 -11.76 0.47 27.43
C SER A 363 -10.51 -0.32 27.00
N ALA A 364 -10.06 -0.25 25.73
CA ALA A 364 -8.78 -0.84 25.32
C ALA A 364 -7.56 -0.05 25.85
N PHE A 365 -7.76 1.16 26.39
CA PHE A 365 -6.67 1.92 27.03
C PHE A 365 -6.41 1.49 28.48
N LYS A 366 -7.39 0.85 29.15
CA LYS A 366 -7.30 0.46 30.58
C LYS A 366 -6.03 -0.34 30.93
N PRO A 367 -5.53 -1.27 30.10
CA PRO A 367 -4.29 -1.97 30.41
C PRO A 367 -3.10 -1.06 30.71
N ILE A 368 -3.02 0.13 30.11
CA ILE A 368 -1.95 1.11 30.38
C ILE A 368 -2.10 1.70 31.80
N VAL A 369 -3.34 1.95 32.23
CA VAL A 369 -3.65 2.42 33.60
C VAL A 369 -3.23 1.38 34.63
N TYR A 370 -3.66 0.12 34.44
CA TYR A 370 -3.31 -0.96 35.37
C TYR A 370 -1.82 -1.28 35.33
N ALA A 371 -1.17 -1.27 34.15
CA ALA A 371 0.27 -1.43 34.05
C ALA A 371 1.03 -0.34 34.82
N THR A 372 0.55 0.91 34.79
CA THR A 372 1.11 2.01 35.61
C THR A 372 1.02 1.70 37.10
N ALA A 373 -0.13 1.20 37.57
CA ALA A 373 -0.32 0.84 38.97
C ALA A 373 0.56 -0.36 39.39
N LEU A 374 0.63 -1.40 38.55
CA LEU A 374 1.48 -2.57 38.80
C LEU A 374 2.97 -2.21 38.84
N GLU A 375 3.42 -1.31 37.96
CA GLU A 375 4.80 -0.81 37.96
C GLU A 375 5.12 0.00 39.23
N MET A 376 4.09 0.53 39.91
CA MET A 376 4.20 1.21 41.20
C MET A 376 4.07 0.27 42.41
N GLY A 377 4.00 -1.05 42.20
CA GLY A 377 3.98 -2.06 43.25
C GLY A 377 2.61 -2.71 43.52
N ASP A 378 1.54 -2.28 42.85
CA ASP A 378 0.27 -3.01 42.91
C ASP A 378 0.40 -4.38 42.21
N THR A 379 -0.56 -5.27 42.48
CA THR A 379 -0.62 -6.61 41.89
C THR A 379 -2.00 -6.86 41.28
N PRO A 380 -2.18 -7.92 40.47
CA PRO A 380 -3.52 -8.33 40.03
C PRO A 380 -4.52 -8.57 41.17
N ALA A 381 -4.03 -8.91 42.38
CA ALA A 381 -4.83 -9.12 43.58
C ALA A 381 -5.13 -7.84 44.36
N SER A 382 -4.50 -6.70 44.04
CA SER A 382 -4.81 -5.41 44.65
C SER A 382 -6.30 -5.09 44.54
N ILE A 383 -6.86 -4.48 45.58
CA ILE A 383 -8.30 -4.19 45.68
C ILE A 383 -8.59 -2.76 45.25
N VAL A 384 -9.69 -2.59 44.51
CA VAL A 384 -10.31 -1.29 44.21
C VAL A 384 -11.79 -1.37 44.55
N GLU A 385 -12.32 -0.29 45.11
CA GLU A 385 -13.73 -0.21 45.45
C GLU A 385 -14.56 0.34 44.27
N ASP A 386 -15.43 -0.48 43.70
CA ASP A 386 -16.41 -0.11 42.69
C ASP A 386 -17.69 0.48 43.33
N SER A 387 -17.57 1.73 43.79
CA SER A 387 -18.64 2.53 44.41
C SER A 387 -18.73 3.92 43.74
N PRO A 388 -19.91 4.59 43.74
CA PRO A 388 -20.07 5.92 43.17
C PRO A 388 -18.99 6.91 43.66
N VAL A 389 -18.48 7.73 42.74
CA VAL A 389 -17.46 8.75 43.04
C VAL A 389 -17.71 9.98 42.18
N THR A 390 -17.37 11.16 42.71
CA THR A 390 -17.45 12.43 41.99
C THR A 390 -16.07 13.09 41.94
N TYR A 391 -15.66 13.53 40.77
CA TYR A 391 -14.43 14.30 40.55
C TYR A 391 -14.74 15.68 40.00
N LYS A 392 -13.77 16.60 40.06
CA LYS A 392 -13.84 17.87 39.34
C LYS A 392 -13.65 17.60 37.84
N GLY A 393 -14.63 17.98 37.04
CA GLY A 393 -14.62 17.89 35.58
C GLY A 393 -14.31 19.23 34.91
N ALA A 394 -14.54 19.30 33.59
CA ALA A 394 -14.27 20.49 32.79
C ALA A 394 -15.05 21.71 33.30
N ARG A 395 -14.39 22.88 33.33
CA ARG A 395 -14.97 24.16 33.78
C ARG A 395 -15.59 24.08 35.18
N GLY A 396 -15.01 23.27 36.07
CA GLY A 396 -15.47 23.10 37.46
C GLY A 396 -16.73 22.27 37.64
N ARG A 397 -17.32 21.73 36.57
CA ARG A 397 -18.54 20.90 36.68
C ARG A 397 -18.23 19.53 37.29
N PRO A 398 -19.07 18.99 38.18
CA PRO A 398 -18.84 17.65 38.74
C PRO A 398 -18.92 16.59 37.65
N TRP A 399 -17.93 15.69 37.61
CA TRP A 399 -17.90 14.53 36.72
C TRP A 399 -18.08 13.25 37.53
N ARG A 400 -19.06 12.42 37.14
CA ARG A 400 -19.40 11.16 37.79
C ARG A 400 -19.26 10.01 36.81
N PRO A 401 -18.14 9.25 36.84
CA PRO A 401 -18.00 8.08 35.98
C PRO A 401 -19.06 7.03 36.30
N ARG A 402 -19.55 6.31 35.29
CA ARG A 402 -20.55 5.24 35.44
C ARG A 402 -20.09 3.95 34.79
N ASN A 403 -20.46 2.83 35.40
CA ASN A 403 -20.29 1.51 34.80
C ASN A 403 -21.29 1.32 33.67
N TYR A 404 -20.88 0.55 32.66
CA TYR A 404 -21.68 0.31 31.46
C TYR A 404 -23.03 -0.37 31.78
N ASP A 405 -23.05 -1.25 32.77
CA ASP A 405 -24.24 -1.98 33.22
C ASP A 405 -25.00 -1.26 34.36
N GLY A 406 -24.52 -0.10 34.79
CA GLY A 406 -25.10 0.66 35.90
C GLY A 406 -24.93 0.03 37.28
N LYS A 407 -24.23 -1.11 37.42
CA LYS A 407 -24.09 -1.83 38.69
C LYS A 407 -22.79 -1.49 39.40
N HIS A 408 -22.81 -1.57 40.73
CA HIS A 408 -21.66 -1.43 41.61
C HIS A 408 -21.37 -2.76 42.30
N ARG A 409 -20.09 -3.10 42.43
CA ARG A 409 -19.64 -4.42 42.92
C ARG A 409 -18.89 -4.36 44.24
N GLY A 410 -18.81 -3.19 44.87
CA GLY A 410 -18.04 -3.01 46.10
C GLY A 410 -16.55 -3.29 45.88
N LYS A 411 -15.89 -3.90 46.85
CA LYS A 411 -14.45 -4.21 46.79
C LYS A 411 -14.20 -5.37 45.82
N ILE A 412 -13.44 -5.11 44.76
CA ILE A 412 -13.05 -6.11 43.76
C ILE A 412 -11.55 -6.05 43.50
N THR A 413 -10.97 -7.15 43.03
CA THR A 413 -9.55 -7.18 42.62
C THR A 413 -9.34 -6.42 41.31
N TYR A 414 -8.11 -5.97 41.05
CA TYR A 414 -7.72 -5.39 39.77
C TYR A 414 -7.95 -6.39 38.64
N GLN A 415 -7.67 -7.68 38.87
CA GLN A 415 -8.00 -8.78 37.96
C GLN A 415 -9.48 -8.72 37.54
N THR A 416 -10.40 -8.80 38.50
CA THR A 416 -11.85 -8.76 38.23
C THR A 416 -12.26 -7.46 37.55
N ALA A 417 -11.70 -6.33 37.99
CA ALA A 417 -11.99 -5.01 37.42
C ALA A 417 -11.60 -4.92 35.93
N LEU A 418 -10.45 -5.47 35.52
CA LEU A 418 -10.04 -5.48 34.12
C LEU A 418 -10.81 -6.52 33.30
N GLU A 419 -11.06 -7.72 33.84
CA GLU A 419 -11.84 -8.79 33.19
C GLU A 419 -13.23 -8.31 32.77
N LEU A 420 -13.95 -7.72 33.72
CA LEU A 420 -15.29 -7.17 33.52
C LEU A 420 -15.27 -5.75 32.94
N SER A 421 -14.08 -5.16 32.79
CA SER A 421 -13.89 -3.84 32.19
C SER A 421 -14.67 -2.73 32.93
N ILE A 422 -14.64 -2.76 34.26
CA ILE A 422 -15.34 -1.82 35.17
C ILE A 422 -14.78 -0.40 34.99
N ASN A 423 -15.65 0.59 34.78
CA ASN A 423 -15.25 1.97 34.46
C ASN A 423 -14.82 2.73 35.72
N VAL A 424 -15.65 2.68 36.76
CA VAL A 424 -15.41 3.40 38.01
C VAL A 424 -14.09 2.95 38.65
N ALA A 425 -13.84 1.64 38.70
CA ALA A 425 -12.58 1.08 39.16
C ALA A 425 -11.36 1.62 38.37
N ALA A 426 -11.41 1.62 37.04
CA ALA A 426 -10.30 2.13 36.22
C ALA A 426 -10.02 3.61 36.46
N VAL A 427 -11.06 4.44 36.64
CA VAL A 427 -10.92 5.86 36.98
C VAL A 427 -10.31 6.03 38.38
N LYS A 428 -10.75 5.26 39.37
CA LYS A 428 -10.18 5.30 40.72
C LYS A 428 -8.71 4.88 40.74
N VAL A 429 -8.34 3.85 39.97
CA VAL A 429 -6.92 3.45 39.82
C VAL A 429 -6.13 4.57 39.14
N CYS A 430 -6.66 5.20 38.09
CA CYS A 430 -6.02 6.34 37.45
C CYS A 430 -5.86 7.54 38.39
N ALA A 431 -6.86 7.83 39.23
CA ALA A 431 -6.79 8.87 40.25
C ALA A 431 -5.73 8.56 41.32
N LYS A 432 -5.59 7.28 41.71
CA LYS A 432 -4.55 6.82 42.64
C LYS A 432 -3.14 7.03 42.09
N VAL A 433 -2.89 6.68 40.83
CA VAL A 433 -1.53 6.76 40.23
C VAL A 433 -1.21 8.12 39.63
N GLY A 434 -2.23 8.92 39.30
CA GLY A 434 -2.10 10.19 38.60
C GLY A 434 -2.10 10.05 37.07
N PRO A 435 -2.89 10.85 36.33
CA PRO A 435 -3.00 10.75 34.87
C PRO A 435 -1.67 11.07 34.14
N GLU A 436 -0.79 11.89 34.70
CA GLU A 436 0.53 12.19 34.13
C GLU A 436 1.44 10.96 34.11
N ARG A 437 1.38 10.11 35.14
CA ARG A 437 2.11 8.83 35.17
C ARG A 437 1.58 7.88 34.12
N VAL A 438 0.25 7.83 33.94
CA VAL A 438 -0.39 7.03 32.89
C VAL A 438 0.07 7.48 31.51
N ILE A 439 0.19 8.80 31.27
CA ILE A 439 0.72 9.32 30.00
C ILE A 439 2.19 8.96 29.83
N ARG A 440 3.03 9.12 30.85
CA ARG A 440 4.44 8.69 30.78
C ARG A 440 4.57 7.20 30.47
N MET A 441 3.71 6.37 31.06
CA MET A 441 3.62 4.94 30.73
C MET A 441 3.19 4.72 29.28
N ALA A 442 2.16 5.41 28.79
CA ALA A 442 1.74 5.35 27.39
C ALA A 442 2.88 5.72 26.43
N ARG A 443 3.68 6.75 26.75
CA ARG A 443 4.87 7.13 25.97
C ARG A 443 5.94 6.04 25.96
N ARG A 444 6.26 5.45 27.13
CA ARG A 444 7.17 4.29 27.24
C ARG A 444 6.71 3.10 26.39
N LEU A 445 5.39 2.89 26.30
CA LEU A 445 4.79 1.86 25.46
C LEU A 445 4.66 2.24 23.97
N GLY A 446 5.17 3.41 23.56
CA GLY A 446 5.26 3.81 22.16
C GLY A 446 4.07 4.58 21.60
N ILE A 447 3.13 5.04 22.42
CA ILE A 447 2.04 5.92 21.96
C ILE A 447 2.61 7.31 21.71
N ARG A 448 2.50 7.81 20.47
CA ARG A 448 2.98 9.13 20.04
C ARG A 448 1.85 10.14 19.81
N SER A 449 0.61 9.67 19.66
CA SER A 449 -0.59 10.52 19.59
C SER A 449 -0.70 11.51 20.78
N PRO A 450 -1.25 12.71 20.61
CA PRO A 450 -1.45 13.68 21.71
C PRO A 450 -2.30 13.07 22.82
N LEU A 451 -1.93 13.33 24.09
CA LEU A 451 -2.63 12.83 25.27
C LEU A 451 -2.63 13.93 26.33
N ASP A 452 -3.80 14.22 26.91
CA ASP A 452 -3.95 15.19 27.98
C ASP A 452 -4.15 14.52 29.36
N PRO A 453 -3.57 15.07 30.45
CA PRO A 453 -3.53 14.44 31.76
C PRO A 453 -4.85 14.60 32.55
N TYR A 454 -5.97 14.13 31.99
CA TYR A 454 -7.27 14.15 32.66
C TYR A 454 -7.74 12.74 32.98
N LEU A 455 -8.46 12.56 34.10
CA LEU A 455 -8.99 11.26 34.54
C LEU A 455 -9.82 10.48 33.50
N PRO A 456 -10.58 11.13 32.58
CA PRO A 456 -11.25 10.41 31.49
C PRO A 456 -10.31 9.60 30.58
N ILE A 457 -8.99 9.86 30.57
CA ILE A 457 -8.01 9.05 29.85
C ILE A 457 -8.06 7.57 30.28
N ALA A 458 -8.44 7.30 31.54
CA ALA A 458 -8.60 5.94 32.05
C ALA A 458 -9.68 5.12 31.30
N LEU A 459 -10.58 5.82 30.62
CA LEU A 459 -11.64 5.26 29.81
C LEU A 459 -11.35 5.35 28.30
N GLY A 460 -10.16 5.83 27.91
CA GLY A 460 -9.75 6.00 26.52
C GLY A 460 -10.44 7.17 25.82
N SER A 461 -10.54 8.32 26.50
CA SER A 461 -11.07 9.58 25.93
C SER A 461 -10.19 10.17 24.82
N GLU A 462 -8.88 9.90 24.89
CA GLU A 462 -7.89 10.40 23.94
C GLU A 462 -7.79 9.49 22.71
N GLU A 463 -7.55 10.10 21.55
CA GLU A 463 -7.49 9.37 20.29
C GLU A 463 -6.09 8.82 19.99
N VAL A 464 -6.01 7.55 19.59
CA VAL A 464 -4.77 6.89 19.18
C VAL A 464 -4.98 6.14 17.87
N THR A 465 -3.89 5.80 17.18
CA THR A 465 -3.98 4.91 16.01
C THR A 465 -4.01 3.44 16.44
N LEU A 466 -4.59 2.58 15.59
CA LEU A 466 -4.61 1.13 15.83
C LEU A 466 -3.21 0.53 15.95
N LEU A 467 -2.28 0.97 15.10
CA LEU A 467 -0.89 0.50 15.15
C LEU A 467 -0.22 0.85 16.47
N GLU A 468 -0.37 2.09 16.97
CA GLU A 468 0.21 2.50 18.25
C GLU A 468 -0.33 1.67 19.42
N LEU A 469 -1.66 1.52 19.49
CA LEU A 469 -2.27 0.78 20.60
C LEU A 469 -1.95 -0.72 20.52
N ALA A 470 -1.93 -1.32 19.33
CA ALA A 470 -1.55 -2.71 19.17
C ALA A 470 -0.08 -2.94 19.57
N SER A 471 0.84 -2.08 19.13
CA SER A 471 2.25 -2.18 19.49
C SER A 471 2.50 -1.99 20.99
N ALA A 472 1.73 -1.14 21.68
CA ALA A 472 1.82 -1.01 23.12
C ALA A 472 1.56 -2.32 23.89
N TYR A 473 0.77 -3.24 23.32
CA TYR A 473 0.48 -4.53 23.95
C TYR A 473 1.63 -5.55 23.82
N GLU A 474 2.64 -5.28 22.98
CA GLU A 474 3.82 -6.15 22.85
C GLU A 474 4.50 -6.35 24.20
N ALA A 475 4.64 -5.28 24.99
CA ALA A 475 5.29 -5.31 26.29
C ALA A 475 4.61 -6.27 27.27
N PHE A 476 3.27 -6.44 27.20
CA PHE A 476 2.56 -7.37 28.07
C PHE A 476 2.81 -8.84 27.69
N LEU A 477 3.14 -9.11 26.43
CA LEU A 477 3.48 -10.45 25.98
C LEU A 477 4.97 -10.76 26.14
N ASN A 478 5.82 -9.84 25.71
CA ASN A 478 7.27 -10.00 25.57
C ASN A 478 8.03 -9.61 26.85
N GLN A 479 7.52 -10.05 28.01
CA GLN A 479 8.19 -9.89 29.33
C GLN A 479 8.59 -8.44 29.65
N GLY A 480 7.79 -7.48 29.22
CA GLY A 480 8.02 -6.05 29.43
C GLY A 480 8.88 -5.38 28.37
N ARG A 481 9.29 -6.11 27.32
CA ARG A 481 10.04 -5.56 26.19
C ARG A 481 9.13 -5.14 25.06
N ARG A 482 9.49 -4.06 24.37
CA ARG A 482 8.77 -3.52 23.22
C ARG A 482 9.73 -3.39 22.04
N ALA A 483 9.24 -3.67 20.84
CA ALA A 483 9.94 -3.36 19.61
C ALA A 483 9.27 -2.20 18.86
N GLU A 484 10.04 -1.41 18.11
CA GLU A 484 9.49 -0.40 17.21
C GLU A 484 8.81 -1.07 15.99
N PRO A 485 7.58 -0.69 15.61
CA PRO A 485 6.94 -1.28 14.44
C PRO A 485 7.71 -1.04 13.13
N ALA A 486 8.08 -2.13 12.44
CA ALA A 486 8.86 -2.11 11.22
C ALA A 486 8.07 -2.65 10.02
N CYS A 487 8.31 -2.08 8.83
CA CYS A 487 7.65 -2.50 7.57
C CYS A 487 8.60 -2.99 6.47
N VAL A 488 9.91 -2.79 6.62
CA VAL A 488 10.94 -3.15 5.63
C VAL A 488 12.00 -4.02 6.30
N LEU A 489 12.34 -5.14 5.68
CA LEU A 489 13.42 -6.04 6.10
C LEU A 489 14.73 -5.66 5.44
N ARG A 490 14.70 -5.37 4.14
CA ARG A 490 15.90 -5.09 3.36
C ARG A 490 15.59 -4.27 2.13
N VAL A 491 16.52 -3.40 1.73
CA VAL A 491 16.47 -2.67 0.45
C VAL A 491 17.78 -2.91 -0.29
N GLU A 492 17.68 -3.29 -1.55
CA GLU A 492 18.79 -3.32 -2.52
C GLU A 492 18.61 -2.24 -3.59
N ASP A 493 19.72 -1.81 -4.17
CA ASP A 493 19.72 -1.08 -5.44
C ASP A 493 19.51 -2.02 -6.65
N SER A 494 19.57 -1.46 -7.86
CA SER A 494 19.47 -2.21 -9.11
C SER A 494 20.58 -3.26 -9.29
N GLU A 495 21.77 -3.00 -8.75
CA GLU A 495 22.95 -3.88 -8.83
C GLU A 495 22.94 -5.00 -7.78
N GLY A 496 22.09 -4.91 -6.77
CA GLY A 496 22.00 -5.88 -5.67
C GLY A 496 22.83 -5.56 -4.45
N ARG A 497 23.41 -4.36 -4.38
CA ARG A 497 24.04 -3.88 -3.15
C ARG A 497 22.96 -3.56 -2.13
N THR A 498 23.14 -4.04 -0.90
CA THR A 498 22.19 -3.79 0.19
C THR A 498 22.35 -2.37 0.72
N LEU A 499 21.33 -1.52 0.54
CA LEU A 499 21.27 -0.14 1.04
C LEU A 499 20.70 -0.04 2.46
N TYR A 500 19.91 -1.04 2.86
CA TYR A 500 19.33 -1.10 4.20
C TYR A 500 19.06 -2.54 4.59
N LYS A 501 19.34 -2.88 5.85
CA LYS A 501 18.98 -4.15 6.48
C LYS A 501 18.39 -3.88 7.86
N PHE A 502 17.24 -4.48 8.13
CA PHE A 502 16.52 -4.35 9.38
C PHE A 502 17.24 -5.10 10.50
N HIS A 503 17.36 -4.42 11.63
CA HIS A 503 17.76 -4.99 12.91
C HIS A 503 16.71 -4.53 13.94
N PRO A 504 16.06 -5.46 14.66
CA PRO A 504 15.01 -5.10 15.60
C PRO A 504 15.59 -4.32 16.79
N GLU A 505 15.06 -3.12 17.02
CA GLU A 505 15.35 -2.31 18.21
C GLU A 505 14.34 -2.69 19.30
N VAL A 506 14.81 -3.42 20.32
CA VAL A 506 13.97 -3.96 21.39
C VAL A 506 14.42 -3.36 22.72
N GLU A 507 13.49 -2.72 23.43
CA GLU A 507 13.76 -2.01 24.68
C GLU A 507 12.95 -2.59 25.84
N GLN A 508 13.54 -2.66 27.04
CA GLN A 508 12.84 -3.03 28.26
C GLN A 508 12.05 -1.83 28.77
N VAL A 509 10.71 -1.86 28.62
CA VAL A 509 9.83 -0.73 28.93
C VAL A 509 8.93 -0.95 30.14
N LEU A 510 8.82 -2.19 30.65
CA LEU A 510 8.14 -2.56 31.90
C LEU A 510 8.99 -3.56 32.67
N SER A 511 8.78 -3.72 33.98
CA SER A 511 9.37 -4.88 34.66
C SER A 511 8.75 -6.20 34.15
N PRO A 512 9.50 -7.33 34.11
CA PRO A 512 8.94 -8.63 33.76
C PRO A 512 7.76 -9.04 34.67
N LYS A 513 7.79 -8.64 35.95
CA LYS A 513 6.71 -8.86 36.92
C LYS A 513 5.43 -8.11 36.54
N THR A 514 5.53 -6.84 36.13
CA THR A 514 4.41 -6.05 35.64
C THR A 514 3.80 -6.67 34.38
N ALA A 515 4.67 -7.08 33.43
CA ALA A 515 4.22 -7.74 32.21
C ALA A 515 3.48 -9.06 32.48
N GLU A 516 3.97 -9.87 33.43
CA GLU A 516 3.31 -11.09 33.87
C GLU A 516 1.92 -10.81 34.44
N GLY A 517 1.83 -9.88 35.40
CA GLY A 517 0.58 -9.51 36.03
C GLY A 517 -0.44 -9.01 35.00
N MET A 518 0.00 -8.16 34.07
CA MET A 518 -0.87 -7.69 32.98
C MET A 518 -1.31 -8.83 32.06
N ARG A 519 -0.42 -9.75 31.70
CA ARG A 519 -0.76 -10.94 30.90
C ARG A 519 -1.81 -11.79 31.59
N GLN A 520 -1.65 -12.07 32.88
CA GLN A 520 -2.62 -12.82 33.69
C GLN A 520 -4.01 -12.15 33.68
N MET A 521 -4.04 -10.83 33.85
CA MET A 521 -5.28 -10.04 33.80
C MET A 521 -5.95 -10.11 32.42
N LEU A 522 -5.17 -10.00 31.35
CA LEU A 522 -5.66 -10.03 29.97
C LEU A 522 -6.13 -11.43 29.51
N VAL A 523 -5.54 -12.51 30.02
CA VAL A 523 -6.06 -13.87 29.78
C VAL A 523 -7.47 -14.01 30.36
N GLY A 524 -7.69 -13.47 31.57
CA GLY A 524 -8.99 -13.46 32.22
C GLY A 524 -10.08 -12.78 31.39
N VAL A 525 -9.75 -11.72 30.64
CA VAL A 525 -10.71 -11.01 29.79
C VAL A 525 -11.30 -11.93 28.71
N ILE A 526 -10.49 -12.81 28.11
CA ILE A 526 -10.94 -13.76 27.10
C ILE A 526 -11.65 -14.96 27.74
N LEU A 527 -11.15 -15.45 28.89
CA LEU A 527 -11.72 -16.64 29.52
C LEU A 527 -13.03 -16.35 30.25
N ARG A 528 -13.09 -15.29 31.06
CA ARG A 528 -14.20 -15.01 31.97
C ARG A 528 -14.88 -13.66 31.71
N GLY A 529 -14.19 -12.74 31.02
CA GLY A 529 -14.62 -11.36 30.90
C GLY A 529 -15.33 -10.97 29.59
N THR A 530 -15.15 -9.72 29.21
CA THR A 530 -15.79 -9.08 28.04
C THR A 530 -15.34 -9.64 26.68
N GLY A 531 -14.21 -10.36 26.64
CA GLY A 531 -13.56 -10.87 25.43
C GLY A 531 -13.93 -12.31 25.05
N ARG A 532 -14.93 -12.94 25.66
CA ARG A 532 -15.28 -14.36 25.45
C ARG A 532 -15.39 -14.80 23.98
N ARG A 533 -15.88 -13.93 23.09
CA ARG A 533 -16.01 -14.22 21.65
C ARG A 533 -14.66 -14.23 20.89
N ALA A 534 -13.55 -13.89 21.55
CA ALA A 534 -12.19 -14.03 21.04
C ALA A 534 -11.51 -15.35 21.45
N ARG A 535 -12.17 -16.22 22.22
CA ARG A 535 -11.54 -17.44 22.75
C ARG A 535 -11.00 -18.34 21.62
N LEU A 536 -9.72 -18.70 21.72
CA LEU A 536 -9.03 -19.62 20.80
C LEU A 536 -8.91 -21.01 21.43
N PRO A 537 -8.61 -22.05 20.63
CA PRO A 537 -8.31 -23.40 21.13
C PRO A 537 -7.01 -23.47 21.94
N TRP A 538 -6.14 -22.46 21.82
CA TRP A 538 -4.89 -22.33 22.56
C TRP A 538 -4.90 -21.04 23.41
N PRO A 539 -3.98 -20.91 24.39
CA PRO A 539 -3.93 -19.74 25.24
C PRO A 539 -3.78 -18.43 24.48
N ALA A 540 -4.57 -17.43 24.88
CA ALA A 540 -4.56 -16.10 24.32
C ALA A 540 -5.00 -15.08 25.38
N ALA A 541 -4.56 -13.85 25.20
CA ALA A 541 -4.90 -12.70 26.05
C ALA A 541 -5.40 -11.56 25.16
N GLY A 542 -6.23 -10.68 25.71
CA GLY A 542 -6.67 -9.51 24.96
C GLY A 542 -7.60 -8.60 25.72
N LYS A 543 -8.01 -7.50 25.08
CA LYS A 543 -8.89 -6.50 25.67
C LYS A 543 -9.85 -5.95 24.63
N THR A 544 -11.11 -5.83 25.04
CA THR A 544 -12.15 -5.10 24.32
C THR A 544 -12.05 -3.59 24.58
N GLY A 545 -12.29 -2.80 23.54
CA GLY A 545 -12.49 -1.35 23.63
C GLY A 545 -13.83 -0.96 23.01
N THR A 546 -14.51 0.01 23.62
CA THR A 546 -15.83 0.50 23.18
C THR A 546 -15.97 1.93 23.67
N THR A 547 -16.33 2.83 22.77
CA THR A 547 -16.67 4.21 23.13
C THR A 547 -18.11 4.30 23.63
N SER A 548 -18.40 5.25 24.53
CA SER A 548 -19.73 5.39 25.13
C SER A 548 -20.84 5.64 24.11
N ASN A 549 -20.50 6.30 22.99
CA ASN A 549 -21.44 6.60 21.90
C ASN A 549 -21.44 5.54 20.78
N TYR A 550 -20.79 4.39 20.97
CA TYR A 550 -20.69 3.31 19.98
C TYR A 550 -20.13 3.73 18.61
N THR A 551 -19.26 4.75 18.58
CA THR A 551 -18.56 5.21 17.38
C THR A 551 -17.46 4.23 16.97
N ASP A 552 -16.82 3.60 17.96
CA ASP A 552 -15.63 2.77 17.75
C ASP A 552 -15.69 1.51 18.62
N ALA A 553 -15.37 0.38 17.99
CA ALA A 553 -15.28 -0.93 18.63
C ALA A 553 -13.91 -1.55 18.34
N TRP A 554 -13.22 -1.93 19.41
CA TRP A 554 -11.84 -2.42 19.35
C TRP A 554 -11.69 -3.79 19.98
N PHE A 555 -10.72 -4.54 19.48
CA PHE A 555 -10.16 -5.68 20.19
C PHE A 555 -8.67 -5.77 19.89
N ILE A 556 -7.84 -5.69 20.93
CA ILE A 556 -6.39 -5.91 20.85
C ILE A 556 -6.08 -7.17 21.63
N GLY A 557 -5.39 -8.13 21.02
CA GLY A 557 -5.07 -9.39 21.68
C GLY A 557 -3.90 -10.10 21.04
N PHE A 558 -3.39 -11.11 21.72
CA PHE A 558 -2.23 -11.86 21.30
C PHE A 558 -2.30 -13.33 21.73
N SER A 559 -1.68 -14.20 20.93
CA SER A 559 -1.22 -15.54 21.36
C SER A 559 0.28 -15.48 21.65
N ARG A 560 0.94 -16.63 21.85
CA ARG A 560 2.39 -16.68 22.02
C ARG A 560 3.15 -16.18 20.78
N GLU A 561 2.60 -16.35 19.59
CA GLU A 561 3.33 -16.18 18.33
C GLU A 561 2.96 -14.89 17.60
N LEU A 562 1.78 -14.34 17.89
CA LEU A 562 1.21 -13.27 17.09
C LEU A 562 0.40 -12.31 17.95
N LEU A 563 0.63 -11.02 17.75
CA LEU A 563 -0.20 -9.95 18.28
C LEU A 563 -1.04 -9.37 17.15
N ALA A 564 -2.32 -9.13 17.40
CA ALA A 564 -3.19 -8.47 16.44
C ALA A 564 -4.18 -7.50 17.10
N GLY A 565 -4.41 -6.38 16.41
CA GLY A 565 -5.43 -5.40 16.77
C GLY A 565 -6.48 -5.30 15.67
N VAL A 566 -7.74 -5.15 16.08
CA VAL A 566 -8.87 -4.91 15.17
C VAL A 566 -9.66 -3.69 15.64
N TRP A 567 -10.00 -2.84 14.69
CA TRP A 567 -10.95 -1.74 14.86
C TRP A 567 -12.12 -1.90 13.88
N VAL A 568 -13.31 -1.55 14.34
CA VAL A 568 -14.54 -1.46 13.55
C VAL A 568 -15.22 -0.14 13.88
N GLY A 569 -15.68 0.56 12.85
CA GLY A 569 -16.36 1.83 13.02
C GLY A 569 -17.05 2.30 11.75
N ARG A 570 -17.27 3.62 11.72
CA ARG A 570 -17.79 4.33 10.55
C ARG A 570 -16.80 5.36 10.04
N ARG A 571 -16.78 5.54 8.72
CA ARG A 571 -15.96 6.59 8.07
C ARG A 571 -16.38 8.00 8.48
N ASP A 572 -17.66 8.24 8.65
CA ASP A 572 -18.24 9.54 9.04
C ASP A 572 -18.21 9.83 10.54
N HIS A 573 -17.54 8.97 11.33
CA HIS A 573 -17.42 9.06 12.79
C HIS A 573 -18.75 9.02 13.55
N LYS A 574 -19.87 8.73 12.87
CA LYS A 574 -21.18 8.62 13.52
C LYS A 574 -21.28 7.32 14.33
N PRO A 575 -22.22 7.25 15.29
CA PRO A 575 -22.51 6.03 16.01
C PRO A 575 -22.89 4.84 15.11
N MET A 576 -22.41 3.65 15.50
CA MET A 576 -22.95 2.37 15.07
C MET A 576 -24.10 1.95 15.99
N TRP A 577 -24.96 1.04 15.53
CA TRP A 577 -26.08 0.57 16.34
C TRP A 577 -25.64 -0.49 17.35
N ARG A 578 -25.28 -0.05 18.57
CA ARG A 578 -24.90 -0.93 19.71
C ARG A 578 -23.77 -1.91 19.37
N VAL A 579 -22.80 -1.49 18.55
CA VAL A 579 -21.63 -2.31 18.21
C VAL A 579 -20.55 -2.07 19.26
N VAL A 580 -20.20 -3.12 20.00
CA VAL A 580 -19.16 -3.10 21.05
C VAL A 580 -17.97 -3.96 20.63
N GLY A 581 -16.81 -3.77 21.26
CA GLY A 581 -15.57 -4.49 20.96
C GLY A 581 -15.73 -6.02 20.98
N GLY A 582 -16.43 -6.55 21.98
CA GLY A 582 -16.67 -8.00 22.11
C GLY A 582 -17.62 -8.61 21.06
N PHE A 583 -18.54 -7.83 20.49
CA PHE A 583 -19.47 -8.30 19.44
C PHE A 583 -18.96 -8.00 18.03
N GLY A 584 -18.37 -6.81 17.85
CA GLY A 584 -17.89 -6.31 16.58
C GLY A 584 -16.49 -6.82 16.23
N ALA A 585 -15.48 -6.34 16.95
CA ALA A 585 -14.06 -6.55 16.64
C ALA A 585 -13.52 -7.93 17.07
N ALA A 586 -13.90 -8.43 18.25
CA ALA A 586 -13.38 -9.69 18.78
C ALA A 586 -13.60 -10.91 17.86
N PRO A 587 -14.78 -11.11 17.21
CA PRO A 587 -14.95 -12.21 16.27
C PRO A 587 -14.10 -12.09 15.00
N ILE A 588 -13.81 -10.87 14.54
CA ILE A 588 -12.91 -10.63 13.39
C ILE A 588 -11.49 -11.04 13.78
N TRP A 589 -11.04 -10.61 14.96
CA TRP A 589 -9.76 -10.98 15.52
C TRP A 589 -9.63 -12.50 15.65
N ARG A 590 -10.64 -13.17 16.24
CA ARG A 590 -10.66 -14.63 16.39
C ARG A 590 -10.52 -15.33 15.05
N ARG A 591 -11.31 -14.91 14.05
CA ARG A 591 -11.28 -15.51 12.72
C ARG A 591 -9.91 -15.38 12.08
N PHE A 592 -9.27 -14.21 12.19
CA PHE A 592 -7.91 -14.00 11.71
C PHE A 592 -6.91 -14.92 12.44
N MET A 593 -6.93 -14.92 13.77
CA MET A 593 -5.96 -15.67 14.58
C MET A 593 -6.02 -17.18 14.39
N LEU A 594 -7.23 -17.75 14.18
CA LEU A 594 -7.40 -19.17 13.92
C LEU A 594 -6.66 -19.66 12.67
N GLU A 595 -6.65 -18.85 11.61
CA GLU A 595 -5.96 -19.18 10.36
C GLU A 595 -4.49 -18.70 10.38
N ALA A 596 -4.20 -17.58 11.05
CA ALA A 596 -2.89 -16.93 11.01
C ALA A 596 -1.85 -17.56 11.95
N VAL A 597 -2.23 -17.92 13.19
CA VAL A 597 -1.27 -18.45 14.18
C VAL A 597 -0.60 -19.75 13.70
N PRO A 598 -1.30 -20.74 13.11
CA PRO A 598 -0.65 -21.93 12.56
C PRO A 598 0.45 -21.61 11.54
N ILE A 599 0.24 -20.62 10.67
CA ILE A 599 1.23 -20.21 9.66
C ILE A 599 2.43 -19.48 10.29
N VAL A 600 2.17 -18.65 11.30
CA VAL A 600 3.22 -17.84 11.95
C VAL A 600 4.16 -18.69 12.79
N ARG A 601 3.68 -19.79 13.37
CA ARG A 601 4.49 -20.74 14.16
C ARG A 601 5.71 -21.28 13.43
N ASP A 602 5.65 -21.34 12.10
CA ASP A 602 6.75 -21.81 11.27
C ASP A 602 8.00 -20.94 11.44
N TYR A 603 7.83 -19.62 11.60
CA TYR A 603 8.93 -18.66 11.52
C TYR A 603 9.02 -17.64 12.67
N VAL A 604 7.99 -17.46 13.49
CA VAL A 604 8.09 -16.66 14.72
C VAL A 604 8.32 -17.60 15.90
N LYS A 605 9.48 -17.45 16.53
CA LYS A 605 9.88 -18.24 17.70
C LYS A 605 9.81 -17.36 18.95
N PRO A 606 8.86 -17.63 19.86
CA PRO A 606 8.80 -16.91 21.13
C PRO A 606 10.08 -17.12 21.95
N PRO A 607 10.57 -16.10 22.67
CA PRO A 607 11.66 -16.28 23.61
C PRO A 607 11.24 -17.22 24.76
N PRO A 608 12.21 -17.89 25.42
CA PRO A 608 11.94 -18.75 26.56
C PRO A 608 11.30 -17.97 27.72
N GLY A 609 10.57 -18.65 28.60
CA GLY A 609 9.95 -18.05 29.79
C GLY A 609 8.59 -17.38 29.59
N ILE A 610 8.05 -17.33 28.36
CA ILE A 610 6.67 -16.86 28.13
C ILE A 610 5.68 -17.98 28.48
N THR A 611 4.98 -17.83 29.59
CA THR A 611 3.97 -18.78 30.10
C THR A 611 2.57 -18.18 30.03
N PHE A 612 1.60 -18.91 29.49
CA PHE A 612 0.22 -18.48 29.65
C PHE A 612 -0.38 -19.24 30.83
N PRO A 613 -1.15 -18.57 31.72
CA PRO A 613 -2.01 -19.28 32.64
C PRO A 613 -2.83 -20.29 31.84
N THR A 614 -2.60 -21.58 32.09
CA THR A 614 -3.42 -22.62 31.49
C THR A 614 -4.81 -22.44 32.09
N ALA A 615 -5.83 -22.39 31.23
CA ALA A 615 -7.14 -22.75 31.72
C ALA A 615 -6.98 -24.21 32.17
N LYS A 616 -7.05 -24.49 33.48
CA LYS A 616 -7.60 -25.79 33.87
C LYS A 616 -8.88 -25.92 33.03
N PRO A 617 -9.14 -27.05 32.36
CA PRO A 617 -10.50 -27.34 32.02
C PRO A 617 -11.26 -27.41 33.36
N SER A 618 -11.74 -26.27 33.87
CA SER A 618 -13.15 -26.25 34.25
C SER A 618 -13.81 -26.87 33.03
N GLY A 619 -14.45 -28.02 33.19
CA GLY A 619 -15.04 -28.74 32.07
C GLY A 619 -16.06 -27.87 31.33
N PRO A 620 -17.23 -28.36 30.94
CA PRO A 620 -18.35 -27.42 30.99
C PRO A 620 -18.31 -26.69 32.35
N PRO A 621 -18.76 -25.44 32.46
CA PRO A 621 -19.11 -24.96 33.79
C PRO A 621 -19.82 -26.12 34.46
N LYS A 622 -19.44 -26.47 35.70
CA LYS A 622 -20.52 -26.92 36.56
C LYS A 622 -21.46 -25.71 36.52
N GLU A 623 -22.44 -25.78 35.62
CA GLU A 623 -23.79 -25.60 36.09
C GLU A 623 -23.74 -26.29 37.45
N GLU A 624 -23.81 -25.50 38.51
CA GLU A 624 -24.83 -25.85 39.46
C GLU A 624 -26.06 -26.09 38.59
N VAL A 625 -26.19 -27.35 38.18
CA VAL A 625 -27.46 -27.98 37.99
C VAL A 625 -28.01 -27.86 39.40
N GLU A 626 -28.60 -26.69 39.70
CA GLU A 626 -29.93 -26.73 40.28
C GLU A 626 -30.61 -27.81 39.48
N ARG A 627 -30.79 -28.97 40.13
CA ARG A 627 -31.68 -30.00 39.63
C ARG A 627 -32.90 -29.25 39.11
N PRO A 628 -33.41 -29.53 37.90
CA PRO A 628 -34.64 -28.91 37.47
C PRO A 628 -35.65 -29.15 38.60
N GLU A 629 -36.04 -28.08 39.30
CA GLU A 629 -37.30 -28.09 40.02
C GLU A 629 -38.32 -28.26 38.90
N GLU A 630 -38.81 -29.48 38.77
CA GLU A 630 -39.97 -29.78 37.96
C GLU A 630 -41.07 -28.79 38.34
N GLY A 631 -41.55 -28.05 37.34
CA GLY A 631 -42.82 -27.36 37.43
C GLY A 631 -42.72 -25.88 37.13
N THR A 632 -42.45 -25.52 35.88
CA THR A 632 -43.15 -24.37 35.28
C THR A 632 -44.25 -24.90 34.36
N ILE A 633 -45.39 -24.22 34.35
CA ILE A 633 -46.48 -24.47 33.40
C ILE A 633 -46.71 -23.22 32.59
N ARG A 634 -47.11 -23.40 31.33
CA ARG A 634 -47.59 -22.30 30.50
C ARG A 634 -49.10 -22.26 30.59
N VAL A 635 -49.63 -21.08 30.92
CA VAL A 635 -51.06 -20.84 30.95
C VAL A 635 -51.37 -19.56 30.18
N VAL A 636 -52.55 -19.53 29.58
CA VAL A 636 -53.06 -18.36 28.88
C VAL A 636 -53.79 -17.49 29.90
N ILE A 637 -53.33 -16.26 30.09
CA ILE A 637 -53.91 -15.29 31.00
C ILE A 637 -54.59 -14.17 30.23
N CYS A 638 -55.57 -13.53 30.85
CA CYS A 638 -56.14 -12.29 30.34
C CYS A 638 -55.20 -11.13 30.66
N GLU A 639 -54.75 -10.40 29.65
CA GLU A 639 -53.79 -9.31 29.81
C GLU A 639 -54.35 -8.18 30.68
N ASP A 640 -55.66 -7.91 30.57
CA ASP A 640 -56.32 -6.83 31.30
C ASP A 640 -56.55 -7.15 32.79
N SER A 641 -56.88 -8.40 33.13
CA SER A 641 -57.17 -8.79 34.52
C SER A 641 -56.00 -9.48 35.23
N GLY A 642 -55.03 -10.00 34.48
CA GLY A 642 -53.91 -10.78 35.02
C GLY A 642 -54.28 -12.19 35.52
N LEU A 643 -55.53 -12.63 35.36
CA LEU A 643 -56.04 -13.95 35.76
C LEU A 643 -56.10 -14.94 34.59
N LEU A 644 -56.43 -16.21 34.84
CA LEU A 644 -56.61 -17.20 33.76
C LEU A 644 -57.65 -16.74 32.75
N ALA A 645 -57.32 -16.88 31.46
CA ALA A 645 -58.15 -16.39 30.38
C ALA A 645 -59.45 -17.22 30.25
N THR A 646 -60.59 -16.58 30.50
CA THR A 646 -61.91 -17.16 30.21
C THR A 646 -62.29 -16.94 28.73
N PRO A 647 -63.35 -17.57 28.21
CA PRO A 647 -63.85 -17.30 26.85
C PRO A 647 -64.20 -15.83 26.60
N TYR A 648 -64.50 -15.07 27.65
CA TYR A 648 -64.91 -13.67 27.58
C TYR A 648 -63.73 -12.67 27.64
N CYS A 649 -62.49 -13.15 27.79
CA CYS A 649 -61.32 -12.26 27.80
C CYS A 649 -60.98 -11.77 26.38
N PRO A 650 -60.97 -10.44 26.13
CA PRO A 650 -60.68 -9.88 24.81
C PRO A 650 -59.19 -9.95 24.42
N HIS A 651 -58.28 -9.91 25.39
CA HIS A 651 -56.82 -9.89 25.16
C HIS A 651 -56.12 -11.02 25.92
N LYS A 652 -55.78 -12.11 25.21
CA LYS A 652 -55.17 -13.30 25.79
C LYS A 652 -53.69 -13.38 25.47
N VAL A 653 -52.86 -13.59 26.50
CA VAL A 653 -51.41 -13.73 26.35
C VAL A 653 -50.92 -14.98 27.09
N GLU A 654 -50.05 -15.75 26.45
CA GLU A 654 -49.46 -16.94 27.06
C GLU A 654 -48.23 -16.53 27.90
N ARG A 655 -48.20 -16.95 29.17
CA ARG A 655 -47.08 -16.71 30.07
C ARG A 655 -46.71 -17.96 30.86
N GLU A 656 -45.45 -18.00 31.25
CA GLU A 656 -44.89 -19.13 31.99
C GLU A 656 -44.84 -18.80 33.48
N PHE A 657 -45.41 -19.68 34.30
CA PHE A 657 -45.48 -19.54 35.75
C PHE A 657 -44.93 -20.80 36.43
N PRO A 658 -44.37 -20.71 37.64
CA PRO A 658 -44.12 -21.88 38.46
C PRO A 658 -45.43 -22.64 38.73
N ARG A 659 -45.42 -23.97 38.64
CA ARG A 659 -46.57 -24.87 38.82
C ARG A 659 -47.13 -24.70 40.23
N GLY A 660 -48.41 -24.34 40.32
CA GLY A 660 -49.10 -23.99 41.57
C GLY A 660 -49.04 -22.50 41.93
N LYS A 661 -48.35 -21.67 41.15
CA LYS A 661 -48.30 -20.20 41.27
C LYS A 661 -48.87 -19.46 40.06
N GLU A 662 -49.50 -20.17 39.13
CA GLU A 662 -50.33 -19.56 38.11
C GLU A 662 -51.46 -18.72 38.74
N PRO A 663 -51.82 -17.57 38.13
CA PRO A 663 -53.00 -16.80 38.55
C PRO A 663 -54.23 -17.71 38.55
N ARG A 664 -55.14 -17.54 39.51
CA ARG A 664 -56.39 -18.33 39.58
C ARG A 664 -57.60 -17.47 39.28
#